data_AF-A0A917FVW6-F1
#
_entry.id   AF-A0A917FVW6-F1
#
_cell.length_a   1.000
_cell.length_b   1.000
_cell.length_c   1.000
_cell.angle_alpha   90.00
_cell.angle_beta   90.00
_cell.angle_gamma   90.00
#
_symmetry.space_group_name_H-M   'P 1'
#
loop_
_entity.id
_entity.type
_entity.pdbx_description
1 polymer ?
#
loop_
_entity_poly.entity_id
_entity_poly.type
_entity_poly.pdbx_seq_one_letter_code
_entity_poly.pdbx_strand_id
1 'polypeptide(L)'
;MDQENQDREDELLRASFMGDIREDVQFLGLSLRDIGWIVATTLVIGGFPFLVPFPVVFKMTWIVVIFMVSTVGHMLKWPYRVKRYIHDVQQKKEGTGEDIGSFLGVEEDGWLYRSGKTLHVVFSLSAVPWKTAVYGQKRTRVGGFEQFLRAIVQEGFSAQISAEQIPDVRHELWNEKRNRPAKSEGIQQMKQNRIEMWDRLARNGEALRSEYTLTLTTSESKINIREREDEPADLNPGELKRFRLLSELKEKKDRVLNTLTAHGGHSTSLLSGFSLPEILGRWWDRTTWESWKMAEGTWAEPSLSEEFEDLEEQEEQAVERSIFSPSLAKSIHDEPMEDELEDAKSSEIKEEEHFLPLVVEEVLLNSRMSKKERWLRSCKKGFSSLKKTWSDSILPLLNKWTRICRLEWQKFRKRKVVDPDELVEEMLEELPGEEVLQTILPRTEQLRKGLQGIVLLTSPVPSGVSFLAANLGVAASLSGSSVSIVDLSKDQGTKTVLNPLKHPLDLEGWDTWSGKATDWLLFTPMCYPSLMQVEQLLHRRVVEDGLVIAEIPWNYPERETLMQRYRSVAVVDCDYHHWLQLKEAVSRWEGEFWLNRSTPEMTSKMISLLKEQYKQSFAEVYPYFPAADYCLYQGRPLALDPALRTSLNVNVQLNREGKSNEPAQTYESVS
;
A
#
# COMPACT_ATOMS: atom_id res chain seq x y z
N MET A 1 -24.51 10.62 16.08
CA MET A 1 -23.69 10.28 17.26
C MET A 1 -23.16 11.58 17.77
N ASP A 2 -23.25 11.80 19.07
CA ASP A 2 -23.00 13.12 19.68
C ASP A 2 -21.50 13.38 19.76
N GLN A 3 -21.10 14.64 19.55
CA GLN A 3 -19.71 15.09 19.61
C GLN A 3 -19.02 14.60 20.90
N GLU A 4 -19.71 14.77 22.04
CA GLU A 4 -19.30 14.33 23.38
C GLU A 4 -18.97 12.82 23.49
N ASN A 5 -19.56 11.98 22.63
CA ASN A 5 -19.25 10.55 22.58
C ASN A 5 -18.01 10.26 21.72
N GLN A 6 -17.74 11.04 20.67
CA GLN A 6 -16.47 10.97 19.92
C GLN A 6 -15.31 11.54 20.73
N ASP A 7 -15.49 12.70 21.38
CA ASP A 7 -14.47 13.31 22.23
C ASP A 7 -14.05 12.38 23.39
N ARG A 8 -15.00 11.64 23.98
CA ARG A 8 -14.73 10.59 24.97
C ARG A 8 -14.04 9.35 24.40
N GLU A 9 -14.34 8.94 23.16
CA GLU A 9 -13.63 7.83 22.52
C GLU A 9 -12.18 8.22 22.17
N ASP A 10 -11.96 9.45 21.71
CA ASP A 10 -10.62 10.00 21.50
C ASP A 10 -9.87 10.19 22.83
N GLU A 11 -10.54 10.56 23.92
CA GLU A 11 -9.95 10.59 25.26
C GLU A 11 -9.54 9.19 25.75
N LEU A 12 -10.36 8.15 25.53
CA LEU A 12 -9.98 6.76 25.79
C LEU A 12 -8.78 6.31 24.96
N LEU A 13 -8.66 6.75 23.71
CA LEU A 13 -7.55 6.39 22.83
C LEU A 13 -6.27 7.20 23.11
N ARG A 14 -6.40 8.41 23.68
CA ARG A 14 -5.29 9.24 24.18
C ARG A 14 -4.75 8.77 25.54
N ALA A 15 -5.41 7.82 26.20
CA ALA A 15 -5.03 7.29 27.52
C ALA A 15 -3.80 6.37 27.48
N SER A 16 -2.63 6.97 27.22
CA SER A 16 -1.28 6.44 27.50
C SER A 16 -0.97 4.99 27.08
N PHE A 17 -0.39 4.85 25.88
CA PHE A 17 0.86 4.08 25.84
C PHE A 17 1.96 4.97 26.41
N MET A 18 2.55 4.57 27.53
CA MET A 18 3.81 5.21 27.97
C MET A 18 4.89 4.84 26.97
N GLY A 19 5.52 5.83 26.34
CA GLY A 19 6.68 5.62 25.47
C GLY A 19 7.78 4.89 26.24
N ASP A 20 8.05 3.64 25.86
CA ASP A 20 9.06 2.82 26.52
C ASP A 20 10.45 3.27 26.04
N ILE A 21 11.33 3.57 26.99
CA ILE A 21 12.68 4.15 26.79
C ILE A 21 13.63 3.21 26.02
N ARG A 22 13.13 2.06 25.54
CA ARG A 22 13.82 1.11 24.66
C ARG A 22 13.93 1.56 23.20
N GLU A 23 13.15 2.53 22.72
CA GLU A 23 13.24 2.99 21.31
C GLU A 23 14.60 3.63 20.98
N ASP A 24 15.20 4.39 21.92
CA ASP A 24 16.55 4.98 21.76
C ASP A 24 17.68 3.95 21.58
N VAL A 25 17.45 2.68 21.94
CA VAL A 25 18.42 1.59 21.76
C VAL A 25 18.27 0.92 20.38
N GLN A 26 17.14 1.10 19.69
CA GLN A 26 16.86 0.43 18.40
C GLN A 26 17.18 1.27 17.15
N PHE A 27 17.68 2.50 17.28
CA PHE A 27 17.94 3.42 16.16
C PHE A 27 18.97 2.94 15.09
N LEU A 28 19.57 1.75 15.25
CA LEU A 28 20.40 1.08 14.24
C LEU A 28 19.97 -0.36 13.91
N GLY A 29 18.93 -0.92 14.55
CA GLY A 29 18.42 -2.27 14.29
C GLY A 29 19.40 -3.43 14.56
N LEU A 30 20.52 -3.18 15.25
CA LEU A 30 21.55 -4.19 15.58
C LEU A 30 21.38 -4.68 17.03
N SER A 31 21.24 -5.99 17.22
CA SER A 31 21.30 -6.58 18.56
C SER A 31 22.74 -6.75 19.04
N LEU A 32 22.93 -6.95 20.35
CA LEU A 32 24.24 -7.28 20.94
C LEU A 32 24.90 -8.52 20.30
N ARG A 33 24.09 -9.46 19.79
CA ARG A 33 24.56 -10.65 19.06
C ARG A 33 25.17 -10.27 17.70
N ASP A 34 24.54 -9.34 17.00
CA ASP A 34 24.96 -8.88 15.67
C ASP A 34 26.22 -8.00 15.78
N ILE A 35 26.28 -7.12 16.78
CA ILE A 35 27.49 -6.37 17.15
C ILE A 35 28.65 -7.33 17.45
N GLY A 36 28.40 -8.36 18.27
CA GLY A 36 29.39 -9.40 18.56
C GLY A 36 29.87 -10.16 17.32
N TRP A 37 28.96 -10.48 16.39
CA TRP A 37 29.30 -11.16 15.13
C TRP A 37 30.13 -10.27 14.20
N ILE A 38 29.74 -8.99 14.01
CA ILE A 38 30.48 -8.02 13.17
C ILE A 38 31.89 -7.78 13.74
N VAL A 39 32.03 -7.67 15.06
CA VAL A 39 33.35 -7.54 15.71
C VAL A 39 34.18 -8.81 15.51
N ALA A 40 33.58 -10.00 15.65
CA ALA A 40 34.28 -11.28 15.46
C ALA A 40 34.76 -11.49 14.01
N THR A 41 33.92 -11.26 13.00
CA THR A 41 34.32 -11.38 11.59
C THR A 41 35.35 -10.32 11.20
N THR A 42 35.21 -9.08 11.70
CA THR A 42 36.20 -8.02 11.47
C THR A 42 37.54 -8.36 12.12
N LEU A 43 37.58 -8.96 13.31
CA LEU A 43 38.82 -9.42 13.95
C LEU A 43 39.47 -10.61 13.22
N VAL A 44 38.69 -11.63 12.85
CA VAL A 44 39.25 -12.83 12.20
C VAL A 44 39.72 -12.55 10.77
N ILE A 45 38.86 -11.94 9.94
CA ILE A 45 39.14 -11.72 8.50
C ILE A 45 39.95 -10.43 8.29
N GLY A 46 39.72 -9.40 9.11
CA GLY A 46 40.52 -8.16 9.12
C GLY A 46 41.86 -8.28 9.85
N GLY A 47 42.00 -9.26 10.75
CA GLY A 47 43.27 -9.60 11.39
C GLY A 47 44.21 -10.46 10.51
N PHE A 48 43.68 -11.23 9.56
CA PHE A 48 44.51 -12.09 8.69
C PHE A 48 45.67 -11.36 7.97
N PRO A 49 45.50 -10.14 7.38
CA PRO A 49 46.63 -9.42 6.78
C PRO A 49 47.65 -8.91 7.80
N PHE A 50 47.33 -8.85 9.11
CA PHE A 50 48.31 -8.45 10.11
C PHE A 50 49.42 -9.48 10.27
N LEU A 51 49.12 -10.76 10.04
CA LEU A 51 50.08 -11.88 10.00
C LEU A 51 51.04 -11.80 8.79
N VAL A 52 50.70 -11.01 7.76
CA VAL A 52 51.46 -10.87 6.51
C VAL A 52 52.25 -9.55 6.52
N PRO A 53 53.48 -9.45 5.99
CA PRO A 53 54.29 -8.22 6.03
C PRO A 53 53.85 -7.12 5.03
N PHE A 54 52.56 -6.80 4.99
CA PHE A 54 52.03 -5.67 4.21
C PHE A 54 52.28 -4.30 4.91
N PRO A 55 52.32 -3.18 4.16
CA PRO A 55 52.39 -1.85 4.75
C PRO A 55 51.19 -1.52 5.64
N VAL A 56 51.41 -0.77 6.72
CA VAL A 56 50.37 -0.42 7.72
C VAL A 56 49.14 0.24 7.08
N VAL A 57 49.33 1.11 6.09
CA VAL A 57 48.21 1.77 5.37
C VAL A 57 47.29 0.75 4.69
N PHE A 58 47.85 -0.31 4.08
CA PHE A 58 47.04 -1.37 3.47
C PHE A 58 46.27 -2.15 4.54
N LYS A 59 46.92 -2.48 5.67
CA LYS A 59 46.30 -3.20 6.79
C LYS A 59 45.13 -2.41 7.41
N MET A 60 45.29 -1.10 7.61
CA MET A 60 44.23 -0.23 8.15
C MET A 60 43.06 -0.08 7.16
N THR A 61 43.33 0.18 5.89
CA THR A 61 42.28 0.26 4.86
C THR A 61 41.52 -1.06 4.73
N TRP A 62 42.20 -2.20 4.83
CA TRP A 62 41.57 -3.53 4.77
C TRP A 62 40.60 -3.77 5.94
N ILE A 63 40.98 -3.43 7.19
CA ILE A 63 40.06 -3.51 8.33
C ILE A 63 38.84 -2.63 8.11
N VAL A 64 39.01 -1.38 7.67
CA VAL A 64 37.89 -0.46 7.42
C VAL A 64 36.96 -0.99 6.32
N VAL A 65 37.52 -1.53 5.23
CA VAL A 65 36.72 -2.13 4.14
C VAL A 65 35.95 -3.36 4.65
N ILE A 66 36.57 -4.27 5.41
CA ILE A 66 35.87 -5.43 5.97
C ILE A 66 34.80 -5.01 6.97
N PHE A 67 35.06 -4.05 7.85
CA PHE A 67 34.06 -3.54 8.79
C PHE A 67 32.85 -2.95 8.06
N MET A 68 33.08 -2.12 7.04
CA MET A 68 32.01 -1.55 6.22
C MET A 68 31.24 -2.62 5.44
N VAL A 69 31.93 -3.57 4.78
CA VAL A 69 31.29 -4.65 4.02
C VAL A 69 30.54 -5.63 4.93
N SER A 70 31.06 -5.93 6.13
CA SER A 70 30.37 -6.77 7.11
C SER A 70 29.13 -6.07 7.68
N THR A 71 29.22 -4.77 7.99
CA THR A 71 28.10 -3.98 8.51
C THR A 71 27.00 -3.83 7.45
N VAL A 72 27.35 -3.36 6.25
CA VAL A 72 26.41 -3.22 5.12
C VAL A 72 25.84 -4.58 4.70
N GLY A 73 26.66 -5.63 4.64
CA GLY A 73 26.21 -6.98 4.32
C GLY A 73 25.27 -7.58 5.36
N HIS A 74 25.42 -7.22 6.65
CA HIS A 74 24.49 -7.63 7.70
C HIS A 74 23.18 -6.83 7.65
N MET A 75 23.24 -5.52 7.38
CA MET A 75 22.04 -4.69 7.17
C MET A 75 21.23 -5.15 5.93
N LEU A 76 21.91 -5.49 4.84
CA LEU A 76 21.31 -6.07 3.62
C LEU A 76 20.96 -7.57 3.76
N LYS A 77 21.27 -8.20 4.90
CA LYS A 77 21.07 -9.62 5.19
C LYS A 77 21.67 -10.57 4.13
N TRP A 78 22.81 -10.19 3.52
CA TRP A 78 23.47 -10.98 2.48
C TRP A 78 23.75 -12.45 2.84
N PRO A 79 24.24 -12.81 4.04
CA PRO A 79 24.46 -14.21 4.40
C PRO A 79 23.19 -15.06 4.37
N TYR A 80 22.03 -14.46 4.63
CA TYR A 80 20.73 -15.11 4.48
C TYR A 80 20.30 -15.17 3.01
N ARG A 81 20.40 -14.06 2.26
CA ARG A 81 20.04 -14.01 0.83
C ARG A 81 20.85 -14.99 -0.03
N VAL A 82 22.14 -15.17 0.27
CA VAL A 82 23.01 -16.14 -0.43
C VAL A 82 22.63 -17.58 -0.09
N LYS A 83 22.25 -17.88 1.16
CA LYS A 83 21.70 -19.21 1.51
C LYS A 83 20.40 -19.49 0.75
N ARG A 84 19.48 -18.52 0.66
CA ARG A 84 18.24 -18.64 -0.13
C ARG A 84 18.58 -18.92 -1.60
N TYR A 85 19.40 -18.09 -2.25
CA TYR A 85 19.78 -18.29 -3.66
C TYR A 85 20.40 -19.68 -3.95
N ILE A 86 21.23 -20.21 -3.04
CA ILE A 86 21.82 -21.55 -3.21
C ILE A 86 20.75 -22.65 -3.11
N HIS A 87 19.74 -22.47 -2.24
CA HIS A 87 18.64 -23.41 -2.03
C HIS A 87 17.61 -23.37 -3.17
N ASP A 88 17.19 -22.17 -3.57
CA ASP A 88 16.25 -21.89 -4.67
C ASP A 88 16.74 -22.48 -6.02
N VAL A 89 18.06 -22.72 -6.15
CA VAL A 89 18.73 -23.30 -7.34
C VAL A 89 19.00 -24.83 -7.19
N GLN A 90 18.79 -25.42 -6.01
CA GLN A 90 19.19 -26.81 -5.71
C GLN A 90 18.04 -27.76 -5.34
N GLN A 91 16.88 -27.28 -4.90
CA GLN A 91 15.71 -28.14 -4.69
C GLN A 91 14.83 -28.27 -5.95
N LYS A 92 14.14 -29.42 -6.06
CA LYS A 92 12.99 -29.60 -6.94
C LYS A 92 11.76 -28.92 -6.32
N LYS A 93 10.87 -28.38 -7.15
CA LYS A 93 9.58 -27.79 -6.74
C LYS A 93 8.52 -28.88 -6.49
N GLU A 94 8.77 -29.78 -5.53
CA GLU A 94 7.90 -30.92 -5.22
C GLU A 94 7.69 -31.01 -3.71
N GLY A 95 6.47 -30.77 -3.20
CA GLY A 95 6.14 -30.92 -1.78
C GLY A 95 4.98 -30.05 -1.26
N THR A 96 4.78 -30.09 0.07
CA THR A 96 3.78 -29.32 0.83
C THR A 96 4.35 -28.06 1.51
N GLY A 97 5.68 -27.98 1.67
CA GLY A 97 6.37 -26.85 2.31
C GLY A 97 6.85 -27.10 3.75
N GLU A 98 6.60 -28.28 4.30
CA GLU A 98 7.00 -28.67 5.67
C GLU A 98 8.51 -28.49 5.94
N ASP A 99 9.36 -28.79 4.95
CA ASP A 99 10.83 -28.63 5.02
C ASP A 99 11.30 -27.20 5.37
N ILE A 100 10.50 -26.17 5.06
CA ILE A 100 10.86 -24.75 5.24
C ILE A 100 11.09 -24.40 6.73
N GLY A 101 10.38 -25.07 7.65
CA GLY A 101 10.60 -24.90 9.10
C GLY A 101 12.01 -25.36 9.51
N SER A 102 12.44 -26.51 9.00
CA SER A 102 13.75 -27.11 9.31
C SER A 102 14.91 -26.21 8.86
N PHE A 103 14.79 -25.55 7.70
CA PHE A 103 15.80 -24.66 7.12
C PHE A 103 16.13 -23.46 8.03
N LEU A 104 15.18 -23.00 8.85
CA LEU A 104 15.38 -21.94 9.84
C LEU A 104 16.03 -22.40 11.14
N GLY A 105 16.15 -23.71 11.37
CA GLY A 105 16.40 -24.24 12.72
C GLY A 105 15.22 -24.00 13.66
N VAL A 106 14.00 -24.14 13.13
CA VAL A 106 12.77 -24.23 13.91
C VAL A 106 12.34 -25.70 13.93
N GLU A 107 12.33 -26.29 15.11
CA GLU A 107 11.84 -27.65 15.34
C GLU A 107 10.40 -27.60 15.86
N GLU A 108 9.51 -28.42 15.31
CA GLU A 108 8.12 -28.52 15.78
C GLU A 108 8.01 -29.42 17.01
N ASP A 109 7.37 -28.91 18.08
CA ASP A 109 7.09 -29.66 19.32
C ASP A 109 5.56 -29.75 19.52
N GLY A 110 4.87 -30.27 18.49
CA GLY A 110 3.43 -30.49 18.45
C GLY A 110 2.61 -29.23 18.18
N TRP A 111 2.38 -28.41 19.20
CA TRP A 111 1.55 -27.18 19.12
C TRP A 111 2.34 -25.89 19.33
N LEU A 112 3.67 -25.98 19.32
CA LEU A 112 4.61 -24.88 19.52
C LEU A 112 5.90 -25.10 18.72
N TYR A 113 6.67 -24.04 18.59
CA TYR A 113 7.91 -24.00 17.83
C TYR A 113 9.10 -23.80 18.76
N ARG A 114 10.13 -24.64 18.64
CA ARG A 114 11.41 -24.44 19.31
C ARG A 114 12.41 -23.84 18.32
N SER A 115 12.86 -22.61 18.57
CA SER A 115 14.06 -22.04 17.94
C SER A 115 15.21 -22.08 18.94
N GLY A 116 15.88 -23.22 19.03
CA GLY A 116 16.94 -23.49 20.00
C GLY A 116 16.45 -23.47 21.46
N LYS A 117 16.43 -22.29 22.10
CA LYS A 117 16.00 -22.07 23.50
C LYS A 117 14.86 -21.06 23.66
N THR A 118 14.27 -20.60 22.56
CA THR A 118 13.01 -19.86 22.57
C THR A 118 11.88 -20.76 22.10
N LEU A 119 10.75 -20.67 22.81
CA LEU A 119 9.50 -21.34 22.47
C LEU A 119 8.55 -20.27 21.94
N HIS A 120 7.93 -20.53 20.80
CA HIS A 120 6.96 -19.65 20.16
C HIS A 120 5.63 -20.39 20.02
N VAL A 121 4.52 -19.72 20.32
CA VAL A 121 3.16 -20.26 20.17
C VAL A 121 2.33 -19.25 19.39
N VAL A 122 1.65 -19.70 18.34
CA VAL A 122 1.02 -18.82 17.34
C VAL A 122 -0.50 -19.02 17.35
N PHE A 123 -1.22 -17.91 17.26
CA PHE A 123 -2.68 -17.85 17.30
C PHE A 123 -3.21 -16.98 16.18
N SER A 124 -4.31 -17.40 15.55
CA SER A 124 -5.16 -16.49 14.77
C SER A 124 -6.07 -15.76 15.76
N LEU A 125 -6.10 -14.43 15.65
CA LEU A 125 -6.84 -13.53 16.52
C LEU A 125 -8.02 -12.96 15.73
N SER A 126 -9.25 -13.32 16.08
CA SER A 126 -10.43 -12.68 15.53
C SER A 126 -10.89 -11.56 16.47
N ALA A 127 -10.79 -10.32 15.98
CA ALA A 127 -11.21 -9.13 16.69
C ALA A 127 -12.67 -8.81 16.39
N VAL A 128 -13.50 -8.73 17.43
CA VAL A 128 -14.89 -8.25 17.34
C VAL A 128 -14.87 -6.80 16.82
N PRO A 129 -15.71 -6.42 15.84
CA PRO A 129 -15.61 -5.12 15.17
C PRO A 129 -15.58 -3.95 16.14
N TRP A 130 -14.64 -3.02 15.91
CA TRP A 130 -14.39 -1.88 16.79
C TRP A 130 -15.35 -0.72 16.52
N LYS A 131 -15.52 -0.33 15.25
CA LYS A 131 -16.33 0.85 14.86
C LYS A 131 -17.80 0.76 15.32
N THR A 132 -18.36 -0.44 15.38
CA THR A 132 -19.76 -0.70 15.80
C THR A 132 -19.92 -1.01 17.29
N ALA A 133 -18.85 -1.05 18.06
CA ALA A 133 -18.91 -1.32 19.50
C ALA A 133 -19.39 -0.09 20.29
N VAL A 134 -20.19 -0.32 21.33
CA VAL A 134 -20.65 0.75 22.24
C VAL A 134 -19.46 1.23 23.10
N TYR A 135 -19.42 2.51 23.49
CA TYR A 135 -18.38 3.11 24.35
C TYR A 135 -17.97 2.22 25.54
N GLY A 136 -18.95 1.69 26.29
CA GLY A 136 -18.68 0.78 27.42
C GLY A 136 -17.98 -0.51 27.01
N GLN A 137 -18.30 -1.08 25.84
CA GLN A 137 -17.59 -2.23 25.28
C GLN A 137 -16.16 -1.85 24.87
N LYS A 138 -15.97 -0.71 24.18
CA LYS A 138 -14.64 -0.20 23.81
C LYS A 138 -13.75 -0.05 25.05
N ARG A 139 -14.26 0.58 26.11
CA ARG A 139 -13.56 0.72 27.41
C ARG A 139 -13.17 -0.62 28.02
N THR A 140 -14.09 -1.61 28.05
CA THR A 140 -13.80 -2.95 28.56
C THR A 140 -12.73 -3.66 27.72
N ARG A 141 -12.74 -3.49 26.39
CA ARG A 141 -11.71 -4.04 25.49
C ARG A 141 -10.33 -3.44 25.75
N VAL A 142 -10.22 -2.11 25.93
CA VAL A 142 -8.95 -1.45 26.33
C VAL A 142 -8.45 -2.03 27.66
N GLY A 143 -9.33 -2.11 28.67
CA GLY A 143 -8.96 -2.68 29.98
C GLY A 143 -8.54 -4.15 29.90
N GLY A 144 -9.17 -4.96 29.05
CA GLY A 144 -8.77 -6.34 28.78
C GLY A 144 -7.41 -6.43 28.07
N PHE A 145 -7.11 -5.50 27.17
CA PHE A 145 -5.80 -5.41 26.51
C PHE A 145 -4.69 -4.94 27.46
N GLU A 146 -4.95 -3.96 28.34
CA GLU A 146 -4.03 -3.61 29.43
C GLU A 146 -3.72 -4.80 30.34
N GLN A 147 -4.76 -5.57 30.72
CA GLN A 147 -4.60 -6.77 31.55
C GLN A 147 -3.77 -7.84 30.82
N PHE A 148 -3.96 -8.02 29.52
CA PHE A 148 -3.13 -8.87 28.67
C PHE A 148 -1.66 -8.41 28.64
N LEU A 149 -1.39 -7.11 28.43
CA LEU A 149 -0.02 -6.58 28.50
C LEU A 149 0.64 -6.82 29.87
N ARG A 150 -0.12 -6.64 30.96
CA ARG A 150 0.36 -6.96 32.32
C ARG A 150 0.63 -8.45 32.50
N ALA A 151 -0.24 -9.33 32.01
CA ALA A 151 -0.10 -10.78 32.09
C ALA A 151 1.12 -11.30 31.29
N ILE A 152 1.37 -10.76 30.08
CA ILE A 152 2.58 -11.06 29.28
C ILE A 152 3.84 -10.80 30.09
N VAL A 153 3.94 -9.62 30.70
CA VAL A 153 5.11 -9.20 31.49
C VAL A 153 5.26 -10.05 32.76
N GLN A 154 4.17 -10.36 33.45
CA GLN A 154 4.17 -11.18 34.66
C GLN A 154 4.59 -12.64 34.38
N GLU A 155 4.06 -13.26 33.33
CA GLU A 155 4.38 -14.65 32.98
C GLU A 155 5.71 -14.81 32.22
N GLY A 156 6.27 -13.70 31.73
CA GLY A 156 7.60 -13.62 31.13
C GLY A 156 7.65 -13.76 29.61
N PHE A 157 6.50 -13.73 28.92
CA PHE A 157 6.40 -13.75 27.46
C PHE A 157 6.81 -12.40 26.83
N SER A 158 6.93 -12.41 25.51
CA SER A 158 6.84 -11.24 24.64
C SER A 158 5.87 -11.57 23.50
N ALA A 159 4.85 -10.74 23.30
CA ALA A 159 3.90 -10.88 22.21
C ALA A 159 4.32 -10.07 20.99
N GLN A 160 4.16 -10.65 19.80
CA GLN A 160 4.15 -9.95 18.53
C GLN A 160 2.74 -10.09 17.94
N ILE A 161 2.14 -8.99 17.49
CA ILE A 161 0.86 -8.98 16.78
C ILE A 161 1.13 -8.47 15.37
N SER A 162 0.77 -9.24 14.34
CA SER A 162 0.69 -8.75 12.96
C SER A 162 -0.76 -8.58 12.52
N ALA A 163 -0.98 -7.70 11.56
CA ALA A 163 -2.25 -7.45 10.91
C ALA A 163 -2.00 -7.42 9.40
N GLU A 164 -2.55 -8.38 8.66
CA GLU A 164 -2.20 -8.65 7.27
C GLU A 164 -3.47 -8.70 6.42
N GLN A 165 -3.43 -8.07 5.24
CA GLN A 165 -4.47 -8.25 4.22
C GLN A 165 -4.02 -9.34 3.24
N ILE A 166 -4.73 -10.46 3.25
CA ILE A 166 -4.48 -11.63 2.38
C ILE A 166 -5.69 -11.89 1.48
N PRO A 167 -5.53 -12.53 0.30
CA PRO A 167 -6.66 -12.95 -0.52
C PRO A 167 -7.65 -13.81 0.27
N ASP A 168 -8.96 -13.62 0.05
CA ASP A 168 -9.99 -14.34 0.81
C ASP A 168 -10.27 -15.77 0.28
N VAL A 169 -9.19 -16.49 0.02
CA VAL A 169 -9.19 -17.91 -0.37
C VAL A 169 -9.73 -18.75 0.79
N ARG A 170 -10.76 -19.56 0.53
CA ARG A 170 -11.42 -20.42 1.53
C ARG A 170 -11.82 -21.78 0.95
N HIS A 171 -10.88 -22.47 0.33
CA HIS A 171 -11.06 -23.80 -0.29
C HIS A 171 -11.91 -24.76 0.55
N GLU A 172 -11.64 -24.91 1.86
CA GLU A 172 -12.46 -25.74 2.76
C GLU A 172 -13.96 -25.40 2.72
N LEU A 173 -14.30 -24.11 2.84
CA LEU A 173 -15.66 -23.59 2.89
C LEU A 173 -16.31 -23.50 1.50
N TRP A 174 -15.51 -23.36 0.45
CA TRP A 174 -15.96 -23.46 -0.94
C TRP A 174 -16.27 -24.91 -1.32
N ASN A 175 -15.43 -25.86 -0.90
CA ASN A 175 -15.61 -27.29 -1.13
C ASN A 175 -16.76 -27.85 -0.24
N GLU A 176 -16.94 -27.37 1.00
CA GLU A 176 -18.17 -27.63 1.79
C GLU A 176 -19.42 -27.15 1.03
N LYS A 177 -19.40 -25.93 0.48
CA LYS A 177 -20.51 -25.40 -0.32
C LYS A 177 -20.73 -26.20 -1.62
N ARG A 178 -19.67 -26.58 -2.35
CA ARG A 178 -19.75 -27.44 -3.55
C ARG A 178 -20.44 -28.76 -3.22
N ASN A 179 -20.00 -29.43 -2.15
CA ASN A 179 -20.49 -30.74 -1.72
C ASN A 179 -21.89 -30.72 -1.09
N ARG A 180 -22.35 -29.58 -0.57
CA ARG A 180 -23.71 -29.42 -0.03
C ARG A 180 -24.77 -29.54 -1.14
N PRO A 181 -25.73 -30.49 -1.08
CA PRO A 181 -26.70 -30.71 -2.15
C PRO A 181 -27.68 -29.54 -2.29
N ALA A 182 -27.97 -29.16 -3.54
CA ALA A 182 -28.97 -28.16 -3.89
C ALA A 182 -30.39 -28.76 -3.98
N LYS A 183 -31.42 -27.90 -3.96
CA LYS A 183 -32.83 -28.30 -4.11
C LYS A 183 -33.31 -28.37 -5.56
N SER A 184 -32.54 -27.82 -6.49
CA SER A 184 -32.82 -27.84 -7.94
C SER A 184 -31.54 -27.50 -8.71
N GLU A 185 -31.50 -27.86 -9.99
CA GLU A 185 -30.35 -27.67 -10.89
C GLU A 185 -29.99 -26.19 -11.06
N GLY A 186 -30.97 -25.30 -11.26
CA GLY A 186 -30.71 -23.86 -11.32
C GLY A 186 -30.14 -23.27 -10.02
N ILE A 187 -30.43 -23.86 -8.85
CA ILE A 187 -29.79 -23.48 -7.58
C ILE A 187 -28.36 -24.05 -7.48
N GLN A 188 -28.11 -25.25 -8.03
CA GLN A 188 -26.76 -25.81 -8.13
C GLN A 188 -25.87 -24.96 -9.04
N GLN A 189 -26.38 -24.55 -10.20
CA GLN A 189 -25.68 -23.66 -11.13
C GLN A 189 -25.39 -22.30 -10.48
N MET A 190 -26.39 -21.62 -9.90
CA MET A 190 -26.16 -20.37 -9.15
C MET A 190 -25.17 -20.52 -7.98
N LYS A 191 -24.99 -21.72 -7.43
CA LYS A 191 -24.00 -22.03 -6.39
C LYS A 191 -22.59 -22.19 -6.98
N GLN A 192 -22.47 -22.84 -8.15
CA GLN A 192 -21.23 -22.96 -8.93
C GLN A 192 -20.75 -21.58 -9.39
N ASN A 193 -21.54 -20.87 -10.21
CA ASN A 193 -21.24 -19.52 -10.70
C ASN A 193 -20.83 -18.53 -9.58
N ARG A 194 -21.39 -18.68 -8.37
CA ARG A 194 -21.03 -17.85 -7.21
C ARG A 194 -19.71 -18.25 -6.55
N ILE A 195 -19.35 -19.53 -6.58
CA ILE A 195 -18.04 -20.03 -6.11
C ILE A 195 -16.95 -19.67 -7.11
N GLU A 196 -17.17 -19.87 -8.42
CA GLU A 196 -16.26 -19.39 -9.48
C GLU A 196 -16.05 -17.87 -9.40
N MET A 197 -17.12 -17.09 -9.20
CA MET A 197 -17.01 -15.64 -8.96
C MET A 197 -16.18 -15.30 -7.72
N TRP A 198 -16.31 -16.05 -6.62
CA TRP A 198 -15.50 -15.83 -5.42
C TRP A 198 -14.03 -16.24 -5.61
N ASP A 199 -13.76 -17.33 -6.33
CA ASP A 199 -12.40 -17.76 -6.65
C ASP A 199 -11.71 -16.72 -7.56
N ARG A 200 -12.36 -16.29 -8.64
CA ARG A 200 -11.83 -15.23 -9.53
C ARG A 200 -11.56 -13.92 -8.79
N LEU A 201 -12.47 -13.49 -7.90
CA LEU A 201 -12.25 -12.30 -7.08
C LEU A 201 -11.06 -12.45 -6.11
N ALA A 202 -10.77 -13.67 -5.63
CA ALA A 202 -9.59 -13.95 -4.82
C ALA A 202 -8.31 -14.02 -5.68
N ARG A 203 -8.32 -14.72 -6.82
CA ARG A 203 -7.20 -14.80 -7.79
C ARG A 203 -6.79 -13.41 -8.28
N ASN A 204 -7.76 -12.54 -8.60
CA ASN A 204 -7.52 -11.16 -9.04
C ASN A 204 -7.00 -10.23 -7.91
N GLY A 205 -6.98 -10.68 -6.65
CA GLY A 205 -6.65 -9.84 -5.49
C GLY A 205 -7.72 -8.80 -5.11
N GLU A 206 -8.89 -8.83 -5.75
CA GLU A 206 -10.02 -7.92 -5.48
C GLU A 206 -10.68 -8.22 -4.12
N ALA A 207 -10.76 -9.51 -3.74
CA ALA A 207 -11.29 -9.96 -2.46
C ALA A 207 -10.16 -10.19 -1.44
N LEU A 208 -9.90 -9.20 -0.59
CA LEU A 208 -8.95 -9.30 0.53
C LEU A 208 -9.67 -9.43 1.88
N ARG A 209 -9.19 -10.34 2.74
CA ARG A 209 -9.55 -10.40 4.17
C ARG A 209 -8.42 -9.89 5.04
N SER A 210 -8.76 -9.28 6.18
CA SER A 210 -7.81 -8.99 7.25
C SER A 210 -7.67 -10.20 8.17
N GLU A 211 -6.46 -10.74 8.28
CA GLU A 211 -6.08 -11.72 9.31
C GLU A 211 -5.16 -11.05 10.33
N TYR A 212 -5.35 -11.38 11.62
CA TYR A 212 -4.49 -10.91 12.70
C TYR A 212 -3.82 -12.12 13.35
N THR A 213 -2.49 -12.07 13.49
CA THR A 213 -1.71 -13.17 14.06
C THR A 213 -1.06 -12.72 15.35
N LEU A 214 -1.23 -13.50 16.43
CA LEU A 214 -0.59 -13.29 17.72
C LEU A 214 0.44 -14.38 17.97
N THR A 215 1.72 -14.00 18.03
CA THR A 215 2.84 -14.89 18.38
C THR A 215 3.32 -14.60 19.79
N LEU A 216 3.05 -15.53 20.72
CA LEU A 216 3.60 -15.50 22.08
C LEU A 216 4.96 -16.19 22.10
N THR A 217 6.01 -15.43 22.39
CA THR A 217 7.40 -15.94 22.50
C THR A 217 7.85 -15.96 23.96
N THR A 218 8.55 -17.00 24.39
CA THR A 218 9.24 -17.07 25.68
C THR A 218 10.56 -17.84 25.54
N SER A 219 11.37 -17.90 26.59
CA SER A 219 12.53 -18.82 26.66
C SER A 219 12.26 -19.93 27.66
N GLU A 220 12.73 -21.14 27.36
CA GLU A 220 12.73 -22.26 28.29
C GLU A 220 13.32 -21.88 29.66
N SER A 221 14.31 -20.98 29.67
CA SER A 221 14.95 -20.44 30.88
C SER A 221 14.03 -19.61 31.80
N LYS A 222 12.86 -19.17 31.32
CA LYS A 222 11.83 -18.44 32.10
C LYS A 222 10.66 -19.33 32.57
N ILE A 223 10.70 -20.62 32.26
CA ILE A 223 9.66 -21.58 32.64
C ILE A 223 10.19 -22.37 33.84
N ASN A 224 9.65 -22.04 35.02
CA ASN A 224 10.00 -22.72 36.26
C ASN A 224 9.30 -24.08 36.30
N ILE A 225 9.95 -25.09 35.70
CA ILE A 225 9.51 -26.48 35.69
C ILE A 225 9.29 -26.96 37.15
N ARG A 226 8.09 -27.42 37.46
CA ARG A 226 7.68 -27.95 38.76
C ARG A 226 7.25 -29.41 38.65
N GLU A 227 7.23 -30.10 39.78
CA GLU A 227 6.65 -31.44 39.90
C GLU A 227 5.13 -31.31 40.10
N ARG A 228 4.35 -32.24 39.54
CA ARG A 228 2.89 -32.17 39.46
C ARG A 228 2.22 -33.51 39.76
N GLU A 229 0.95 -33.45 40.17
CA GLU A 229 0.13 -34.62 40.50
C GLU A 229 -0.42 -35.36 39.26
N ASP A 230 -0.36 -34.75 38.07
CA ASP A 230 -0.81 -35.31 36.78
C ASP A 230 0.31 -36.01 35.99
N GLU A 231 1.47 -36.29 36.62
CA GLU A 231 2.62 -36.91 35.95
C GLU A 231 2.43 -38.42 35.68
N PRO A 232 2.60 -38.88 34.42
CA PRO A 232 2.56 -40.30 34.09
C PRO A 232 3.75 -41.05 34.69
N ALA A 233 3.47 -42.10 35.47
CA ALA A 233 4.47 -42.83 36.27
C ALA A 233 5.55 -43.57 35.45
N ASP A 234 5.28 -43.90 34.19
CA ASP A 234 6.12 -44.76 33.36
C ASP A 234 7.05 -44.01 32.36
N LEU A 235 7.11 -42.67 32.42
CA LEU A 235 7.89 -41.87 31.46
C LEU A 235 9.40 -41.81 31.76
N ASN A 236 10.20 -41.74 30.70
CA ASN A 236 11.64 -41.47 30.79
C ASN A 236 11.87 -40.06 31.40
N PRO A 237 12.85 -39.85 32.31
CA PRO A 237 13.14 -38.54 32.89
C PRO A 237 13.34 -37.40 31.88
N GLY A 238 13.77 -37.68 30.64
CA GLY A 238 13.81 -36.68 29.56
C GLY A 238 12.42 -36.27 29.06
N GLU A 239 11.51 -37.22 28.91
CA GLU A 239 10.12 -37.03 28.47
C GLU A 239 9.27 -36.41 29.57
N LEU A 240 9.46 -36.85 30.82
CA LEU A 240 8.82 -36.30 32.00
C LEU A 240 9.21 -34.82 32.22
N LYS A 241 10.47 -34.44 31.95
CA LYS A 241 10.89 -33.04 31.90
C LYS A 241 10.19 -32.25 30.77
N ARG A 242 10.00 -32.86 29.59
CA ARG A 242 9.25 -32.25 28.47
C ARG A 242 7.77 -32.07 28.84
N PHE A 243 7.14 -33.07 29.45
CA PHE A 243 5.76 -32.99 29.96
C PHE A 243 5.59 -31.83 30.95
N ARG A 244 6.40 -31.76 32.01
CA ARG A 244 6.37 -30.64 32.98
C ARG A 244 6.55 -29.27 32.32
N LEU A 245 7.47 -29.15 31.35
CA LEU A 245 7.69 -27.92 30.56
C LEU A 245 6.45 -27.51 29.75
N LEU A 246 5.81 -28.47 29.07
CA LEU A 246 4.63 -28.26 28.23
C LEU A 246 3.38 -27.91 29.05
N SER A 247 3.17 -28.56 30.20
CA SER A 247 2.04 -28.28 31.09
C SER A 247 2.15 -26.90 31.75
N GLU A 248 3.34 -26.51 32.24
CA GLU A 248 3.61 -25.15 32.71
C GLU A 248 3.42 -24.10 31.58
N LEU A 249 3.95 -24.36 30.37
CA LEU A 249 3.77 -23.47 29.23
C LEU A 249 2.29 -23.29 28.89
N LYS A 250 1.52 -24.38 28.88
CA LYS A 250 0.07 -24.38 28.59
C LYS A 250 -0.69 -23.52 29.59
N GLU A 251 -0.47 -23.68 30.89
CA GLU A 251 -1.14 -22.86 31.90
C GLU A 251 -0.75 -21.38 31.84
N LYS A 252 0.54 -21.07 31.65
CA LYS A 252 1.00 -19.68 31.48
C LYS A 252 0.36 -19.03 30.26
N LYS A 253 0.30 -19.76 29.14
CA LYS A 253 -0.38 -19.39 27.90
C LYS A 253 -1.88 -19.17 28.14
N ASP A 254 -2.56 -20.09 28.83
CA ASP A 254 -3.99 -19.97 29.13
C ASP A 254 -4.28 -18.77 30.05
N ARG A 255 -3.45 -18.52 31.07
CA ARG A 255 -3.53 -17.29 31.90
C ARG A 255 -3.44 -16.01 31.08
N VAL A 256 -2.49 -15.93 30.14
CA VAL A 256 -2.30 -14.77 29.25
C VAL A 256 -3.43 -14.61 28.23
N LEU A 257 -3.93 -15.70 27.64
CA LEU A 257 -5.01 -15.63 26.65
C LEU A 257 -6.38 -15.35 27.29
N ASN A 258 -6.62 -15.84 28.52
CA ASN A 258 -7.88 -15.62 29.24
C ASN A 258 -8.16 -14.13 29.52
N THR A 259 -7.14 -13.27 29.58
CA THR A 259 -7.37 -11.80 29.59
C THR A 259 -7.90 -11.28 28.25
N LEU A 260 -7.38 -11.74 27.11
CA LEU A 260 -7.90 -11.35 25.78
C LEU A 260 -9.31 -11.90 25.52
N THR A 261 -9.59 -13.13 25.92
CA THR A 261 -10.86 -13.79 25.62
C THR A 261 -11.97 -13.36 26.58
N ALA A 262 -11.76 -13.44 27.90
CA ALA A 262 -12.81 -13.17 28.88
C ALA A 262 -13.02 -11.66 29.16
N HIS A 263 -11.97 -10.83 29.03
CA HIS A 263 -12.05 -9.39 29.29
C HIS A 263 -11.98 -8.56 28.00
N GLY A 264 -11.09 -8.92 27.07
CA GLY A 264 -11.02 -8.30 25.75
C GLY A 264 -12.15 -8.74 24.79
N GLY A 265 -12.83 -9.85 25.04
CA GLY A 265 -13.89 -10.38 24.17
C GLY A 265 -13.40 -10.81 22.77
N HIS A 266 -12.10 -10.98 22.57
CA HIS A 266 -11.53 -11.51 21.33
C HIS A 266 -11.63 -13.03 21.31
N SER A 267 -11.76 -13.64 20.12
CA SER A 267 -11.59 -15.10 19.98
C SER A 267 -10.19 -15.41 19.44
N THR A 268 -9.51 -16.35 20.09
CA THR A 268 -8.17 -16.82 19.73
C THR A 268 -8.22 -18.30 19.37
N SER A 269 -7.93 -18.66 18.13
CA SER A 269 -7.69 -20.05 17.74
C SER A 269 -6.18 -20.32 17.71
N LEU A 270 -5.77 -21.46 18.27
CA LEU A 270 -4.40 -21.94 18.19
C LEU A 270 -4.14 -22.40 16.75
N LEU A 271 -3.12 -21.84 16.11
CA LEU A 271 -2.65 -22.33 14.81
C LEU A 271 -1.64 -23.46 15.06
N SER A 272 -1.75 -24.56 14.32
CA SER A 272 -0.92 -25.77 14.48
C SER A 272 0.48 -25.57 13.93
N GLY A 273 1.43 -26.47 14.27
CA GLY A 273 2.83 -26.49 13.78
C GLY A 273 2.96 -26.12 12.30
N PHE A 274 2.25 -26.86 11.45
CA PHE A 274 2.18 -26.71 9.99
C PHE A 274 1.82 -25.29 9.46
N SER A 275 1.34 -24.36 10.30
CA SER A 275 1.01 -22.98 9.89
C SER A 275 2.20 -22.00 9.86
N LEU A 276 3.33 -22.29 10.52
CA LEU A 276 4.46 -21.35 10.54
C LEU A 276 5.18 -21.27 9.18
N PRO A 277 5.37 -22.36 8.42
CA PRO A 277 5.80 -22.27 7.02
C PRO A 277 4.89 -21.36 6.19
N GLU A 278 3.56 -21.39 6.42
CA GLU A 278 2.62 -20.50 5.75
C GLU A 278 2.86 -19.03 6.12
N ILE A 279 2.94 -18.71 7.41
CA ILE A 279 3.15 -17.34 7.92
C ILE A 279 4.51 -16.78 7.49
N LEU A 280 5.57 -17.60 7.53
CA LEU A 280 6.90 -17.23 7.06
C LEU A 280 6.93 -17.06 5.54
N GLY A 281 6.19 -17.89 4.79
CA GLY A 281 5.98 -17.73 3.35
C GLY A 281 5.39 -16.37 3.00
N ARG A 282 4.27 -15.99 3.64
CA ARG A 282 3.65 -14.65 3.53
C ARG A 282 4.65 -13.52 3.77
N TRP A 283 5.53 -13.67 4.77
CA TRP A 283 6.51 -12.65 5.16
C TRP A 283 7.79 -12.62 4.30
N TRP A 284 8.13 -13.71 3.60
CA TRP A 284 9.34 -13.81 2.77
C TRP A 284 9.12 -13.62 1.28
N ASP A 285 8.02 -14.14 0.76
CA ASP A 285 7.66 -14.06 -0.64
C ASP A 285 6.14 -14.16 -0.79
N ARG A 286 5.46 -13.05 -0.54
CA ARG A 286 4.00 -12.95 -0.59
C ARG A 286 3.46 -13.49 -1.92
N THR A 287 4.10 -13.15 -3.03
CA THR A 287 3.73 -13.59 -4.39
C THR A 287 3.79 -15.11 -4.55
N THR A 288 4.90 -15.74 -4.15
CA THR A 288 5.06 -17.20 -4.22
C THR A 288 4.18 -17.93 -3.20
N TRP A 289 3.85 -17.30 -2.06
CA TRP A 289 2.85 -17.83 -1.13
C TRP A 289 1.41 -17.70 -1.66
N GLU A 290 1.06 -16.59 -2.32
CA GLU A 290 -0.28 -16.38 -2.89
C GLU A 290 -0.56 -17.44 -3.97
N SER A 291 0.39 -17.71 -4.88
CA SER A 291 0.23 -18.78 -5.88
C SER A 291 0.09 -20.17 -5.24
N TRP A 292 0.89 -20.49 -4.22
CA TRP A 292 0.78 -21.74 -3.44
C TRP A 292 -0.58 -21.89 -2.75
N LYS A 293 -1.14 -20.79 -2.23
CA LYS A 293 -2.45 -20.81 -1.57
C LYS A 293 -3.60 -20.93 -2.56
N MET A 294 -3.45 -20.44 -3.79
CA MET A 294 -4.40 -20.74 -4.88
C MET A 294 -4.34 -22.23 -5.25
N ALA A 295 -3.15 -22.82 -5.39
CA ALA A 295 -2.91 -24.23 -5.71
C ALA A 295 -3.21 -25.23 -4.54
N GLU A 296 -4.29 -24.98 -3.80
CA GLU A 296 -4.77 -25.69 -2.59
C GLU A 296 -3.71 -26.00 -1.49
N GLY A 297 -2.53 -25.37 -1.52
CA GLY A 297 -1.42 -25.65 -0.59
C GLY A 297 -0.36 -26.62 -1.11
N THR A 298 -0.25 -26.79 -2.43
CA THR A 298 0.78 -27.62 -3.08
C THR A 298 1.83 -26.78 -3.79
N TRP A 299 3.09 -27.25 -3.81
CA TRP A 299 4.19 -26.61 -4.58
C TRP A 299 4.36 -27.20 -5.99
N ALA A 300 3.46 -28.08 -6.42
CA ALA A 300 3.46 -28.59 -7.78
C ALA A 300 3.24 -27.43 -8.76
N GLU A 301 4.03 -27.39 -9.84
CA GLU A 301 3.68 -26.55 -10.99
C GLU A 301 2.39 -27.11 -11.61
N PRO A 302 1.42 -26.25 -11.98
CA PRO A 302 0.18 -26.71 -12.61
C PRO A 302 0.52 -27.52 -13.87
N SER A 303 -0.29 -28.53 -14.16
CA SER A 303 -0.12 -29.27 -15.40
C SER A 303 -0.36 -28.32 -16.58
N LEU A 304 0.37 -28.50 -17.68
CA LEU A 304 0.22 -27.62 -18.86
C LEU A 304 -1.23 -27.58 -19.37
N SER A 305 -1.99 -28.65 -19.18
CA SER A 305 -3.45 -28.71 -19.39
C SER A 305 -4.22 -27.63 -18.64
N GLU A 306 -3.91 -27.40 -17.36
CA GLU A 306 -4.61 -26.41 -16.52
C GLU A 306 -4.24 -24.97 -16.93
N GLU A 307 -3.01 -24.72 -17.39
CA GLU A 307 -2.62 -23.41 -17.96
C GLU A 307 -3.29 -23.13 -19.32
N PHE A 308 -3.58 -24.16 -20.12
CA PHE A 308 -4.35 -24.00 -21.36
C PHE A 308 -5.85 -23.83 -21.10
N GLU A 309 -6.45 -24.55 -20.15
CA GLU A 309 -7.86 -24.39 -19.78
C GLU A 309 -8.17 -22.99 -19.18
N ASP A 310 -7.32 -22.47 -18.28
CA ASP A 310 -7.45 -21.10 -17.73
C ASP A 310 -7.27 -20.00 -18.82
N LEU A 311 -6.70 -20.31 -19.99
CA LEU A 311 -6.57 -19.42 -21.15
C LEU A 311 -7.75 -19.56 -22.13
N GLU A 312 -8.17 -20.78 -22.47
CA GLU A 312 -9.31 -21.04 -23.35
C GLU A 312 -10.61 -20.50 -22.72
N GLU A 313 -10.84 -20.67 -21.41
CA GLU A 313 -11.99 -20.03 -20.72
C GLU A 313 -11.96 -18.49 -20.79
N GLN A 314 -10.77 -17.87 -20.85
CA GLN A 314 -10.66 -16.41 -20.99
C GLN A 314 -10.97 -15.92 -22.41
N GLU A 315 -10.58 -16.68 -23.44
CA GLU A 315 -10.97 -16.37 -24.82
C GLU A 315 -12.46 -16.66 -25.08
N GLU A 316 -13.02 -17.78 -24.58
CA GLU A 316 -14.46 -18.06 -24.70
C GLU A 316 -15.32 -17.02 -23.96
N GLN A 317 -14.95 -16.60 -22.74
CA GLN A 317 -15.64 -15.52 -22.03
C GLN A 317 -15.46 -14.12 -22.68
N ALA A 318 -14.51 -13.95 -23.59
CA ALA A 318 -14.41 -12.77 -24.44
C ALA A 318 -15.33 -12.88 -25.68
N VAL A 319 -15.42 -14.07 -26.28
CA VAL A 319 -16.29 -14.35 -27.45
C VAL A 319 -17.78 -14.31 -27.09
N GLU A 320 -18.21 -14.90 -25.97
CA GLU A 320 -19.62 -14.85 -25.52
C GLU A 320 -20.13 -13.44 -25.21
N ARG A 321 -19.24 -12.45 -25.06
CA ARG A 321 -19.63 -11.04 -24.80
C ARG A 321 -19.93 -10.23 -26.07
N SER A 322 -19.97 -10.87 -27.24
CA SER A 322 -20.43 -10.24 -28.48
C SER A 322 -21.97 -10.18 -28.55
N ILE A 323 -22.55 -9.04 -28.17
CA ILE A 323 -24.01 -8.85 -28.04
C ILE A 323 -24.70 -8.55 -29.40
N PHE A 324 -24.33 -9.27 -30.47
CA PHE A 324 -24.97 -9.16 -31.78
C PHE A 324 -25.31 -10.53 -32.39
N SER A 325 -26.48 -10.60 -33.03
CA SER A 325 -27.20 -11.85 -33.31
C SER A 325 -26.42 -12.86 -34.17
N PRO A 326 -26.47 -14.18 -33.83
CA PRO A 326 -25.79 -15.25 -34.58
C PRO A 326 -26.48 -15.62 -35.91
N SER A 327 -27.17 -14.66 -36.55
CA SER A 327 -27.96 -14.85 -37.77
C SER A 327 -27.30 -14.29 -39.04
N LEU A 328 -26.05 -13.82 -38.95
CA LEU A 328 -25.29 -13.30 -40.11
C LEU A 328 -23.99 -14.06 -40.42
N ALA A 329 -23.48 -14.87 -39.49
CA ALA A 329 -22.19 -15.57 -39.62
C ALA A 329 -22.23 -16.87 -40.45
N LYS A 330 -23.20 -17.00 -41.38
CA LYS A 330 -23.46 -18.26 -42.10
C LYS A 330 -23.55 -18.11 -43.63
N SER A 331 -22.75 -17.20 -44.19
CA SER A 331 -22.71 -16.94 -45.63
C SER A 331 -21.31 -16.70 -46.21
N ILE A 332 -20.24 -17.06 -45.49
CA ILE A 332 -18.84 -16.97 -45.98
C ILE A 332 -18.04 -18.20 -45.52
N HIS A 333 -18.38 -19.38 -46.07
CA HIS A 333 -17.45 -20.43 -46.52
C HIS A 333 -18.22 -21.72 -46.86
N ASP A 334 -18.82 -21.72 -48.05
CA ASP A 334 -19.17 -22.93 -48.79
C ASP A 334 -18.62 -22.77 -50.22
N GLU A 335 -17.43 -23.34 -50.50
CA GLU A 335 -17.17 -24.12 -51.72
C GLU A 335 -15.83 -24.89 -51.56
N PRO A 336 -15.74 -26.16 -52.03
CA PRO A 336 -14.54 -26.99 -51.89
C PRO A 336 -13.68 -27.02 -53.16
N MET A 337 -12.42 -27.43 -53.02
CA MET A 337 -11.68 -28.11 -54.09
C MET A 337 -10.69 -29.12 -53.50
N GLU A 338 -10.35 -30.14 -54.30
CA GLU A 338 -9.64 -31.35 -53.91
C GLU A 338 -8.15 -31.34 -54.37
N ASP A 339 -7.51 -32.50 -54.27
CA ASP A 339 -6.30 -32.95 -55.01
C ASP A 339 -4.87 -32.58 -54.52
N GLU A 340 -4.34 -33.50 -53.70
CA GLU A 340 -3.23 -34.43 -54.05
C GLU A 340 -1.71 -34.06 -53.94
N LEU A 341 -0.95 -35.07 -53.44
CA LEU A 341 0.44 -35.49 -53.77
C LEU A 341 1.63 -34.56 -53.40
N GLU A 342 2.85 -35.03 -53.04
CA GLU A 342 3.34 -36.30 -52.45
C GLU A 342 4.79 -36.09 -51.89
N ASP A 343 5.35 -37.10 -51.17
CA ASP A 343 6.77 -37.48 -50.82
C ASP A 343 7.97 -36.47 -51.06
N ALA A 344 9.14 -36.52 -50.39
CA ALA A 344 9.78 -37.55 -49.59
C ALA A 344 10.92 -37.04 -48.66
N LYS A 345 11.27 -37.86 -47.64
CA LYS A 345 12.61 -38.35 -47.19
C LYS A 345 13.87 -37.53 -47.60
N SER A 346 14.93 -37.36 -46.78
CA SER A 346 15.71 -38.43 -46.11
C SER A 346 16.85 -37.93 -45.17
N SER A 347 17.35 -38.83 -44.28
CA SER A 347 18.70 -38.93 -43.64
C SER A 347 19.46 -37.68 -43.13
N GLU A 348 20.01 -37.56 -41.89
CA GLU A 348 20.72 -38.49 -40.97
C GLU A 348 22.24 -38.67 -41.24
N ILE A 349 23.04 -38.91 -40.18
CA ILE A 349 24.41 -39.51 -40.08
C ILE A 349 25.62 -38.57 -39.72
N LYS A 350 25.93 -38.56 -38.40
CA LYS A 350 27.22 -38.85 -37.67
C LYS A 350 28.56 -38.07 -37.86
N GLU A 351 29.21 -37.79 -36.70
CA GLU A 351 30.48 -38.36 -36.12
C GLU A 351 31.60 -38.85 -37.12
N GLU A 352 32.93 -38.82 -36.86
CA GLU A 352 33.78 -38.55 -35.67
C GLU A 352 35.30 -38.35 -36.04
N GLU A 353 36.11 -37.81 -35.11
CA GLU A 353 37.61 -37.92 -34.96
C GLU A 353 38.58 -37.62 -36.17
N HIS A 354 39.93 -37.58 -36.08
CA HIS A 354 40.92 -37.65 -34.96
C HIS A 354 41.65 -36.26 -34.77
N PHE A 355 42.96 -35.98 -34.59
CA PHE A 355 44.28 -36.68 -34.61
C PHE A 355 45.36 -35.95 -33.71
N LEU A 356 46.53 -36.60 -33.52
CA LEU A 356 47.83 -36.12 -32.96
C LEU A 356 48.96 -36.58 -33.96
N PRO A 357 50.31 -36.29 -33.86
CA PRO A 357 51.14 -36.01 -32.66
C PRO A 357 52.44 -35.13 -32.74
N LEU A 358 52.96 -34.76 -31.54
CA LEU A 358 54.35 -34.71 -30.97
C LEU A 358 55.70 -34.44 -31.75
N VAL A 359 56.78 -34.19 -30.95
CA VAL A 359 58.26 -34.10 -31.21
C VAL A 359 58.79 -32.68 -31.58
N VAL A 360 59.74 -31.96 -30.91
CA VAL A 360 60.94 -32.15 -30.02
C VAL A 360 62.30 -32.15 -30.79
N GLU A 361 63.39 -31.43 -30.43
CA GLU A 361 63.70 -30.44 -29.35
C GLU A 361 63.98 -29.02 -29.94
N GLU A 362 65.11 -28.26 -29.96
CA GLU A 362 66.52 -28.14 -29.42
C GLU A 362 66.97 -26.65 -29.72
N VAL A 363 67.95 -25.93 -29.11
CA VAL A 363 68.64 -25.94 -27.79
C VAL A 363 69.48 -24.63 -27.58
N LEU A 364 69.80 -24.24 -26.33
CA LEU A 364 70.77 -23.17 -25.89
C LEU A 364 70.48 -21.70 -26.33
N LEU A 365 71.01 -20.62 -25.72
CA LEU A 365 72.07 -20.42 -24.71
C LEU A 365 71.76 -19.21 -23.76
N ASN A 366 72.15 -19.31 -22.48
CA ASN A 366 72.44 -18.23 -21.50
C ASN A 366 71.55 -16.97 -21.36
N SER A 367 70.83 -16.87 -20.22
CA SER A 367 71.18 -15.87 -19.17
C SER A 367 70.51 -16.16 -17.81
N ARG A 368 71.29 -16.14 -16.72
CA ARG A 368 70.77 -16.29 -15.34
C ARG A 368 70.33 -14.93 -14.79
N MET A 369 69.03 -14.75 -14.60
CA MET A 369 68.46 -13.77 -13.66
C MET A 369 67.44 -14.46 -12.74
N SER A 370 67.45 -14.13 -11.44
CA SER A 370 66.58 -14.81 -10.47
C SER A 370 65.12 -14.39 -10.63
N LYS A 371 64.19 -15.36 -10.61
CA LYS A 371 62.74 -15.09 -10.66
C LYS A 371 62.29 -14.11 -9.56
N LYS A 372 62.94 -14.14 -8.38
CA LYS A 372 62.66 -13.19 -7.28
C LYS A 372 62.94 -11.73 -7.65
N GLU A 373 63.94 -11.44 -8.48
CA GLU A 373 64.30 -10.07 -8.85
C GLU A 373 63.32 -9.47 -9.87
N ARG A 374 62.84 -10.27 -10.83
CA ARG A 374 61.75 -9.83 -11.73
C ARG A 374 60.48 -9.55 -10.94
N TRP A 375 60.12 -10.42 -9.97
CA TRP A 375 58.97 -10.22 -9.10
C TRP A 375 59.09 -8.93 -8.26
N LEU A 376 60.21 -8.74 -7.56
CA LEU A 376 60.46 -7.52 -6.75
C LEU A 376 60.46 -6.23 -7.58
N ARG A 377 61.00 -6.24 -8.81
CA ARG A 377 60.93 -5.09 -9.73
C ARG A 377 59.49 -4.83 -10.22
N SER A 378 58.70 -5.88 -10.46
CA SER A 378 57.28 -5.76 -10.81
C SER A 378 56.46 -5.17 -9.65
N CYS A 379 56.62 -5.70 -8.43
CA CYS A 379 55.97 -5.18 -7.23
C CYS A 379 56.33 -3.72 -6.94
N LYS A 380 57.58 -3.30 -7.15
CA LYS A 380 57.96 -1.87 -7.03
C LYS A 380 57.24 -0.98 -8.04
N LYS A 381 57.07 -1.41 -9.30
CA LYS A 381 56.30 -0.65 -10.31
C LYS A 381 54.81 -0.61 -9.97
N GLY A 382 54.23 -1.72 -9.54
CA GLY A 382 52.82 -1.78 -9.08
C GLY A 382 52.56 -0.89 -7.85
N PHE A 383 53.49 -0.85 -6.89
CA PHE A 383 53.38 0.07 -5.76
C PHE A 383 53.52 1.54 -6.16
N SER A 384 54.35 1.87 -7.16
CA SER A 384 54.47 3.27 -7.61
C SER A 384 53.24 3.72 -8.39
N SER A 385 52.60 2.87 -9.20
CA SER A 385 51.34 3.22 -9.87
C SER A 385 50.17 3.30 -8.89
N LEU A 386 50.03 2.35 -7.95
CA LEU A 386 49.01 2.41 -6.89
C LEU A 386 49.16 3.63 -6.00
N LYS A 387 50.40 3.99 -5.62
CA LYS A 387 50.63 5.22 -4.83
C LYS A 387 50.21 6.47 -5.61
N LYS A 388 50.41 6.49 -6.93
CA LYS A 388 49.99 7.59 -7.80
C LYS A 388 48.48 7.67 -7.98
N THR A 389 47.76 6.56 -8.23
CA THR A 389 46.30 6.61 -8.31
C THR A 389 45.64 6.92 -6.96
N TRP A 390 46.28 6.55 -5.85
CA TRP A 390 45.87 7.02 -4.52
C TRP A 390 46.02 8.54 -4.36
N SER A 391 47.17 9.14 -4.71
CA SER A 391 47.39 10.58 -4.59
C SER A 391 46.59 11.41 -5.59
N ASP A 392 46.52 10.95 -6.84
CA ASP A 392 46.07 11.75 -7.99
C ASP A 392 44.56 11.61 -8.24
N SER A 393 43.91 10.55 -7.73
CA SER A 393 42.48 10.28 -7.94
C SER A 393 41.68 10.12 -6.65
N ILE A 394 42.14 9.28 -5.71
CA ILE A 394 41.36 8.95 -4.50
C ILE A 394 41.44 10.05 -3.44
N LEU A 395 42.63 10.59 -3.16
CA LEU A 395 42.83 11.67 -2.20
C LEU A 395 42.03 12.96 -2.55
N PRO A 396 42.01 13.47 -3.80
CA PRO A 396 41.19 14.63 -4.13
C PRO A 396 39.69 14.36 -4.06
N LEU A 397 39.23 13.13 -4.37
CA LEU A 397 37.82 12.75 -4.17
C LEU A 397 37.44 12.76 -2.69
N LEU A 398 38.25 12.19 -1.80
CA LEU A 398 38.06 12.24 -0.34
C LEU A 398 38.10 13.68 0.20
N ASN A 399 39.01 14.52 -0.30
CA ASN A 399 39.06 15.95 0.06
C ASN A 399 37.86 16.75 -0.46
N LYS A 400 37.28 16.38 -1.61
CA LYS A 400 36.04 16.95 -2.13
C LYS A 400 34.83 16.52 -1.28
N TRP A 401 34.74 15.23 -0.95
CA TRP A 401 33.67 14.68 -0.10
C TRP A 401 33.69 15.28 1.31
N THR A 402 34.84 15.30 1.97
CA THR A 402 34.99 15.91 3.32
C THR A 402 34.77 17.42 3.32
N ARG A 403 35.05 18.14 2.22
CA ARG A 403 34.62 19.54 2.05
C ARG A 403 33.10 19.67 1.94
N ILE A 404 32.43 18.82 1.16
CA ILE A 404 30.96 18.82 1.05
C ILE A 404 30.34 18.52 2.42
N CYS A 405 30.78 17.46 3.11
CA CYS A 405 30.31 17.15 4.47
C CYS A 405 30.58 18.29 5.46
N ARG A 406 31.73 18.97 5.40
CA ARG A 406 31.97 20.16 6.23
C ARG A 406 31.05 21.34 5.89
N LEU A 407 30.72 21.55 4.61
CA LEU A 407 29.81 22.62 4.19
C LEU A 407 28.37 22.32 4.60
N GLU A 408 27.88 21.09 4.42
CA GLU A 408 26.56 20.68 4.92
C GLU A 408 26.51 20.73 6.46
N TRP A 409 27.54 20.24 7.15
CA TRP A 409 27.63 20.36 8.61
C TRP A 409 27.69 21.82 9.09
N GLN A 410 28.34 22.71 8.33
CA GLN A 410 28.35 24.15 8.61
C GLN A 410 27.01 24.84 8.29
N LYS A 411 26.27 24.41 7.26
CA LYS A 411 24.87 24.84 7.04
C LYS A 411 23.99 24.39 8.21
N PHE A 412 24.10 23.12 8.62
CA PHE A 412 23.36 22.56 9.75
C PHE A 412 23.67 23.33 11.05
N ARG A 413 24.95 23.59 11.35
CA ARG A 413 25.35 24.43 12.51
C ARG A 413 25.05 25.93 12.36
N LYS A 414 24.72 26.42 11.16
CA LYS A 414 24.27 27.80 10.91
C LYS A 414 22.75 27.95 10.94
N ARG A 415 21.99 26.86 10.93
CA ARG A 415 20.62 26.85 11.47
C ARG A 415 20.72 26.99 12.99
N LYS A 416 20.93 28.22 13.45
CA LYS A 416 20.51 28.61 14.80
C LYS A 416 19.02 28.25 14.94
N VAL A 417 18.62 27.86 16.14
CA VAL A 417 17.23 28.04 16.56
C VAL A 417 17.00 29.56 16.55
N VAL A 418 16.05 30.00 15.74
CA VAL A 418 15.42 31.32 15.90
C VAL A 418 14.42 31.14 17.03
N ASP A 419 14.43 32.02 18.03
CA ASP A 419 13.41 31.95 19.08
C ASP A 419 12.04 32.24 18.46
N PRO A 420 11.00 31.43 18.74
CA PRO A 420 9.69 31.60 18.11
C PRO A 420 9.07 32.96 18.41
N ASP A 421 9.47 33.59 19.52
CA ASP A 421 8.97 34.89 19.96
C ASP A 421 9.55 36.06 19.13
N GLU A 422 10.82 36.00 18.69
CA GLU A 422 11.41 37.02 17.77
C GLU A 422 10.67 37.04 16.41
N LEU A 423 10.23 35.87 15.93
CA LEU A 423 9.52 35.75 14.64
C LEU A 423 8.08 36.28 14.70
N VAL A 424 7.50 36.48 15.89
CA VAL A 424 6.15 37.01 16.08
C VAL A 424 6.14 38.54 16.10
N GLU A 425 7.15 39.18 16.68
CA GLU A 425 7.28 40.65 16.66
C GLU A 425 7.62 41.17 15.25
N GLU A 426 8.54 40.52 14.52
CA GLU A 426 8.89 40.92 13.14
C GLU A 426 7.70 40.80 12.16
N MET A 427 6.74 39.89 12.43
CA MET A 427 5.49 39.78 11.66
C MET A 427 4.39 40.78 12.07
N LEU A 428 4.59 41.58 13.12
CA LEU A 428 3.60 42.56 13.60
C LEU A 428 3.89 44.02 13.20
N GLU A 429 5.12 44.36 12.81
CA GLU A 429 5.50 45.75 12.49
C GLU A 429 5.47 46.12 10.99
N GLU A 430 5.55 45.16 10.04
CA GLU A 430 5.48 45.47 8.60
C GLU A 430 4.05 45.70 8.07
N LEU A 431 3.44 46.83 8.46
CA LEU A 431 2.23 47.38 7.84
C LEU A 431 2.35 48.87 7.42
N PRO A 432 3.07 49.17 6.33
CA PRO A 432 2.66 50.23 5.40
C PRO A 432 1.60 49.64 4.44
N GLY A 433 0.44 50.25 4.17
CA GLY A 433 0.05 51.65 4.34
C GLY A 433 -0.69 52.04 3.05
N GLU A 434 -1.97 52.39 3.13
CA GLU A 434 -2.76 52.73 1.94
C GLU A 434 -2.27 54.05 1.32
N GLU A 435 -1.84 54.04 0.05
CA GLU A 435 -2.26 54.99 -1.00
C GLU A 435 -1.54 54.73 -2.35
N VAL A 436 -1.89 55.51 -3.38
CA VAL A 436 -1.26 55.60 -4.72
C VAL A 436 -1.55 54.46 -5.72
N LEU A 437 -2.78 54.51 -6.25
CA LEU A 437 -3.09 54.61 -7.69
C LEU A 437 -2.45 53.60 -8.67
N GLN A 438 -3.23 52.65 -9.20
CA GLN A 438 -4.03 52.80 -10.43
C GLN A 438 -3.25 53.04 -11.73
N THR A 439 -3.02 51.98 -12.51
CA THR A 439 -3.30 51.99 -13.97
C THR A 439 -3.49 50.57 -14.51
N ILE A 440 -4.27 50.42 -15.58
CA ILE A 440 -4.67 49.16 -16.28
C ILE A 440 -5.84 48.37 -15.62
N LEU A 441 -7.02 48.57 -16.20
CA LEU A 441 -8.24 47.74 -16.08
C LEU A 441 -8.22 46.57 -17.11
N PRO A 442 -9.17 45.61 -17.10
CA PRO A 442 -9.99 45.11 -15.97
C PRO A 442 -10.10 43.55 -15.92
N ARG A 443 -10.26 42.95 -14.73
CA ARG A 443 -10.94 41.64 -14.60
C ARG A 443 -11.59 41.33 -13.23
N THR A 444 -11.54 42.25 -12.27
CA THR A 444 -11.77 41.98 -10.83
C THR A 444 -13.24 41.97 -10.37
N GLU A 445 -14.21 41.90 -11.29
CA GLU A 445 -15.67 41.93 -10.98
C GLU A 445 -16.36 40.55 -11.12
N GLN A 446 -15.61 39.45 -11.17
CA GLN A 446 -16.17 38.09 -11.25
C GLN A 446 -16.13 37.28 -9.95
N LEU A 447 -15.43 37.75 -8.90
CA LEU A 447 -15.47 37.08 -7.59
C LEU A 447 -16.89 37.16 -6.99
N ARG A 448 -17.36 36.06 -6.41
CA ARG A 448 -18.73 35.84 -5.88
C ARG A 448 -19.84 35.74 -6.93
N LYS A 449 -19.57 35.11 -8.08
CA LYS A 449 -20.62 34.44 -8.87
C LYS A 449 -20.72 32.97 -8.46
N GLY A 450 -21.94 32.57 -8.06
CA GLY A 450 -22.27 31.18 -7.71
C GLY A 450 -22.10 30.22 -8.88
N LEU A 451 -22.42 28.94 -8.65
CA LEU A 451 -22.25 27.88 -9.65
C LEU A 451 -23.18 28.13 -10.87
N GLN A 452 -22.59 28.58 -11.97
CA GLN A 452 -23.23 28.85 -13.26
C GLN A 452 -22.23 28.59 -14.39
N GLY A 453 -22.71 28.17 -15.57
CA GLY A 453 -21.86 27.90 -16.72
C GLY A 453 -21.13 26.55 -16.62
N ILE A 454 -19.96 26.46 -17.24
CA ILE A 454 -19.10 25.25 -17.20
C ILE A 454 -18.02 25.45 -16.12
N VAL A 455 -18.01 24.58 -15.12
CA VAL A 455 -17.04 24.56 -14.02
C VAL A 455 -16.25 23.24 -14.08
N LEU A 456 -14.93 23.33 -14.20
CA LEU A 456 -14.03 22.17 -14.22
C LEU A 456 -13.40 21.99 -12.84
N LEU A 457 -13.64 20.83 -12.22
CA LEU A 457 -13.00 20.45 -10.96
C LEU A 457 -11.85 19.47 -11.25
N THR A 458 -10.68 19.72 -10.68
CA THR A 458 -9.50 18.85 -10.86
C THR A 458 -8.57 18.90 -9.65
N SER A 459 -7.68 17.90 -9.52
CA SER A 459 -6.60 17.87 -8.53
C SER A 459 -5.54 16.83 -8.94
N PRO A 460 -4.23 17.04 -8.67
CA PRO A 460 -3.19 16.05 -8.95
C PRO A 460 -3.26 14.79 -8.08
N VAL A 461 -4.01 14.84 -6.98
CA VAL A 461 -4.07 13.81 -5.94
C VAL A 461 -5.52 13.69 -5.46
N PRO A 462 -5.99 12.52 -4.98
CA PRO A 462 -7.33 12.40 -4.42
C PRO A 462 -7.60 13.40 -3.27
N SER A 463 -8.37 14.45 -3.56
CA SER A 463 -8.92 15.42 -2.60
C SER A 463 -10.44 15.34 -2.47
N GLY A 464 -11.07 14.31 -3.04
CA GLY A 464 -12.53 14.22 -3.13
C GLY A 464 -13.15 15.12 -4.19
N VAL A 465 -12.46 15.37 -5.31
CA VAL A 465 -12.99 16.06 -6.51
C VAL A 465 -14.37 15.51 -6.87
N SER A 466 -14.48 14.19 -7.02
CA SER A 466 -15.70 13.45 -7.37
C SER A 466 -16.80 13.58 -6.32
N PHE A 467 -16.41 13.59 -5.04
CA PHE A 467 -17.34 13.81 -3.94
C PHE A 467 -17.94 15.22 -3.99
N LEU A 468 -17.14 16.25 -4.28
CA LEU A 468 -17.66 17.61 -4.47
C LEU A 468 -18.49 17.74 -5.75
N ALA A 469 -18.04 17.17 -6.87
CA ALA A 469 -18.76 17.20 -8.14
C ALA A 469 -20.19 16.64 -8.00
N ALA A 470 -20.30 15.43 -7.44
CA ALA A 470 -21.57 14.79 -7.12
C ALA A 470 -22.44 15.63 -6.18
N ASN A 471 -21.90 16.07 -5.04
CA ASN A 471 -22.70 16.72 -4.01
C ASN A 471 -23.12 18.15 -4.38
N LEU A 472 -22.28 18.92 -5.08
CA LEU A 472 -22.63 20.25 -5.56
C LEU A 472 -23.69 20.17 -6.68
N GLY A 473 -23.58 19.20 -7.58
CA GLY A 473 -24.60 18.98 -8.61
C GLY A 473 -25.96 18.58 -8.01
N VAL A 474 -25.97 17.66 -7.04
CA VAL A 474 -27.17 17.28 -6.30
C VAL A 474 -27.76 18.45 -5.49
N ALA A 475 -26.92 19.27 -4.85
CA ALA A 475 -27.36 20.41 -4.03
C ALA A 475 -27.98 21.53 -4.89
N ALA A 476 -27.37 21.85 -6.03
CA ALA A 476 -27.90 22.81 -7.00
C ALA A 476 -29.18 22.29 -7.68
N SER A 477 -29.24 21.00 -8.02
CA SER A 477 -30.47 20.34 -8.52
C SER A 477 -31.62 20.44 -7.52
N LEU A 478 -31.37 20.11 -6.25
CA LEU A 478 -32.31 20.28 -5.13
C LEU A 478 -32.63 21.74 -4.78
N SER A 479 -32.03 22.71 -5.48
CA SER A 479 -32.32 24.14 -5.37
C SER A 479 -33.17 24.67 -6.52
N GLY A 480 -33.50 23.83 -7.52
CA GLY A 480 -34.33 24.18 -8.67
C GLY A 480 -33.55 24.64 -9.91
N SER A 481 -32.31 24.20 -10.09
CA SER A 481 -31.56 24.36 -11.34
C SER A 481 -31.34 23.00 -11.99
N SER A 482 -31.54 22.87 -13.30
CA SER A 482 -31.03 21.69 -14.02
C SER A 482 -29.52 21.62 -13.87
N VAL A 483 -28.96 20.42 -13.72
CA VAL A 483 -27.49 20.25 -13.63
C VAL A 483 -27.04 19.05 -14.45
N SER A 484 -26.06 19.30 -15.29
CA SER A 484 -25.29 18.23 -15.93
C SER A 484 -23.95 18.03 -15.24
N ILE A 485 -23.65 16.79 -14.88
CA ILE A 485 -22.40 16.39 -14.24
C ILE A 485 -21.63 15.53 -15.26
N VAL A 486 -20.36 15.83 -15.49
CA VAL A 486 -19.52 15.07 -16.43
C VAL A 486 -18.36 14.46 -15.65
N ASP A 487 -18.24 13.14 -15.70
CA ASP A 487 -17.22 12.38 -14.97
C ASP A 487 -16.24 11.78 -15.98
N LEU A 488 -15.06 12.38 -16.11
CA LEU A 488 -13.96 11.85 -16.94
C LEU A 488 -12.98 10.98 -16.13
N SER A 489 -13.26 10.69 -14.86
CA SER A 489 -12.40 9.82 -14.04
C SER A 489 -12.42 8.39 -14.56
N LYS A 490 -11.30 7.66 -14.40
CA LYS A 490 -11.20 6.25 -14.86
C LYS A 490 -11.92 5.30 -13.90
N ASP A 491 -12.00 5.68 -12.64
CA ASP A 491 -12.66 5.00 -11.53
C ASP A 491 -14.18 5.29 -11.44
N GLN A 492 -14.69 6.23 -12.24
CA GLN A 492 -16.08 6.70 -12.22
C GLN A 492 -16.51 7.10 -10.78
N GLY A 493 -15.64 7.86 -10.11
CA GLY A 493 -15.79 8.22 -8.70
C GLY A 493 -17.08 9.00 -8.43
N THR A 494 -17.45 9.90 -9.33
CA THR A 494 -18.68 10.70 -9.22
C THR A 494 -19.92 9.80 -9.39
N LYS A 495 -19.89 8.87 -10.35
CA LYS A 495 -20.95 7.84 -10.50
C LYS A 495 -21.12 6.99 -9.23
N THR A 496 -20.02 6.65 -8.57
CA THR A 496 -20.01 5.86 -7.32
C THR A 496 -20.64 6.64 -6.16
N VAL A 497 -20.37 7.95 -6.03
CA VAL A 497 -21.02 8.81 -5.01
C VAL A 497 -22.52 8.98 -5.28
N LEU A 498 -22.91 9.07 -6.54
CA LEU A 498 -24.29 9.34 -6.98
C LEU A 498 -25.22 8.11 -7.00
N ASN A 499 -24.67 6.91 -7.21
CA ASN A 499 -25.40 5.63 -7.41
C ASN A 499 -26.62 5.77 -8.34
N PRO A 500 -26.44 6.27 -9.58
CA PRO A 500 -27.53 6.69 -10.43
C PRO A 500 -28.24 5.52 -11.14
N LEU A 501 -29.43 5.77 -11.67
CA LEU A 501 -30.05 4.87 -12.65
C LEU A 501 -29.60 5.22 -14.07
N LYS A 502 -29.44 4.23 -14.94
CA LYS A 502 -29.17 4.50 -16.37
C LYS A 502 -30.36 5.24 -16.99
N HIS A 503 -30.08 6.34 -17.67
CA HIS A 503 -31.07 7.20 -18.28
C HIS A 503 -31.19 6.86 -19.78
N PRO A 504 -32.40 6.83 -20.39
CA PRO A 504 -32.60 6.44 -21.79
C PRO A 504 -32.18 7.51 -22.82
N LEU A 505 -31.30 8.45 -22.44
CA LEU A 505 -30.74 9.43 -23.37
C LEU A 505 -29.50 8.83 -24.03
N ASP A 506 -29.69 8.35 -25.26
CA ASP A 506 -28.62 7.81 -26.09
C ASP A 506 -27.76 8.96 -26.66
N LEU A 507 -26.45 8.84 -26.48
CA LEU A 507 -25.43 9.81 -26.88
C LEU A 507 -24.17 9.03 -27.27
N GLU A 508 -23.72 9.21 -28.51
CA GLU A 508 -22.63 8.42 -29.07
C GLU A 508 -21.33 8.55 -28.23
N GLY A 509 -20.90 7.42 -27.64
CA GLY A 509 -19.72 7.34 -26.78
C GLY A 509 -19.94 7.73 -25.30
N TRP A 510 -21.17 8.06 -24.87
CA TRP A 510 -21.48 8.50 -23.51
C TRP A 510 -22.62 7.70 -22.88
N ASP A 511 -22.36 7.08 -21.73
CA ASP A 511 -23.42 6.55 -20.87
C ASP A 511 -24.05 7.70 -20.06
N THR A 512 -25.35 7.94 -20.27
CA THR A 512 -26.13 8.89 -19.47
C THR A 512 -26.78 8.19 -18.26
N TRP A 513 -26.73 8.83 -17.10
CA TRP A 513 -27.37 8.39 -15.86
C TRP A 513 -28.16 9.53 -15.21
N SER A 514 -29.07 9.21 -14.28
CA SER A 514 -29.95 10.19 -13.61
C SER A 514 -30.26 9.81 -12.17
N GLY A 515 -30.63 10.82 -11.36
CA GLY A 515 -31.09 10.63 -9.98
C GLY A 515 -32.55 10.17 -9.88
N LYS A 516 -32.89 9.43 -8.82
CA LYS A 516 -34.26 8.97 -8.55
C LYS A 516 -35.22 10.05 -8.02
N ALA A 517 -34.70 11.20 -7.58
CA ALA A 517 -35.45 12.18 -6.78
C ALA A 517 -35.06 13.64 -7.09
N THR A 518 -34.37 13.86 -8.20
CA THR A 518 -33.57 15.08 -8.46
C THR A 518 -33.24 15.20 -9.95
N ASP A 519 -33.53 16.36 -10.53
CA ASP A 519 -33.25 16.67 -11.93
C ASP A 519 -31.76 17.02 -12.13
N TRP A 520 -30.92 15.98 -12.16
CA TRP A 520 -29.55 16.05 -12.69
C TRP A 520 -29.26 14.85 -13.58
N LEU A 521 -28.39 15.09 -14.56
CA LEU A 521 -27.86 14.08 -15.46
C LEU A 521 -26.37 13.89 -15.21
N LEU A 522 -25.90 12.65 -15.25
CA LEU A 522 -24.49 12.30 -15.20
C LEU A 522 -24.06 11.70 -16.53
N PHE A 523 -22.93 12.15 -17.07
CA PHE A 523 -22.32 11.62 -18.29
C PHE A 523 -20.98 10.98 -17.97
N THR A 524 -20.87 9.67 -18.21
CA THR A 524 -19.61 8.92 -18.13
C THR A 524 -19.22 8.45 -19.53
N PRO A 525 -18.00 8.69 -20.02
CA PRO A 525 -17.60 8.27 -21.36
C PRO A 525 -17.37 6.75 -21.41
N MET A 526 -17.80 6.11 -22.50
CA MET A 526 -17.64 4.66 -22.72
C MET A 526 -16.20 4.28 -23.09
N CYS A 527 -15.49 5.19 -23.74
CA CYS A 527 -14.08 5.11 -24.12
C CYS A 527 -13.41 6.47 -23.90
N TYR A 528 -12.08 6.55 -23.91
CA TYR A 528 -11.37 7.78 -23.52
C TYR A 528 -11.65 8.93 -24.50
N PRO A 529 -12.36 10.01 -24.11
CA PRO A 529 -12.93 10.95 -25.06
C PRO A 529 -11.93 12.01 -25.51
N SER A 530 -11.94 12.35 -26.80
CA SER A 530 -11.14 13.45 -27.35
C SER A 530 -11.67 14.82 -26.87
N LEU A 531 -10.79 15.83 -26.83
CA LEU A 531 -11.16 17.21 -26.51
C LEU A 531 -12.42 17.68 -27.25
N MET A 532 -12.52 17.39 -28.56
CA MET A 532 -13.68 17.81 -29.36
C MET A 532 -15.00 17.20 -28.86
N GLN A 533 -15.01 15.93 -28.46
CA GLN A 533 -16.21 15.27 -27.92
C GLN A 533 -16.57 15.84 -26.54
N VAL A 534 -15.57 16.12 -25.70
CA VAL A 534 -15.79 16.77 -24.40
C VAL A 534 -16.36 18.17 -24.58
N GLU A 535 -15.75 19.01 -25.43
CA GLU A 535 -16.22 20.38 -25.66
C GLU A 535 -17.61 20.44 -26.29
N GLN A 536 -17.94 19.53 -27.22
CA GLN A 536 -19.28 19.40 -27.78
C GLN A 536 -20.32 19.05 -26.70
N LEU A 537 -20.00 18.11 -25.79
CA LEU A 537 -20.87 17.77 -24.66
C LEU A 537 -21.03 18.98 -23.72
N LEU A 538 -19.94 19.60 -23.28
CA LEU A 538 -19.96 20.73 -22.34
C LEU A 538 -20.75 21.92 -22.90
N HIS A 539 -20.52 22.30 -24.17
CA HIS A 539 -21.25 23.38 -24.83
C HIS A 539 -22.73 23.07 -25.05
N ARG A 540 -23.09 21.83 -25.36
CA ARG A 540 -24.50 21.41 -25.48
C ARG A 540 -25.19 21.45 -24.12
N ARG A 541 -24.56 20.86 -23.10
CA ARG A 541 -25.09 20.73 -21.74
C ARG A 541 -25.25 22.09 -21.05
N VAL A 542 -24.36 23.06 -21.25
CA VAL A 542 -24.51 24.40 -20.65
C VAL A 542 -25.66 25.20 -21.28
N VAL A 543 -26.07 24.88 -22.52
CA VAL A 543 -27.24 25.50 -23.17
C VAL A 543 -28.54 24.81 -22.77
N GLU A 544 -28.53 23.48 -22.60
CA GLU A 544 -29.72 22.71 -22.16
C GLU A 544 -29.99 22.87 -20.64
N ASP A 545 -28.95 22.86 -19.79
CA ASP A 545 -29.07 22.76 -18.33
C ASP A 545 -28.62 24.04 -17.57
N GLY A 546 -27.80 24.91 -18.18
CA GLY A 546 -27.30 26.15 -17.57
C GLY A 546 -26.15 26.01 -16.55
N LEU A 547 -26.03 24.86 -15.88
CA LEU A 547 -24.89 24.50 -15.04
C LEU A 547 -24.31 23.14 -15.48
N VAL A 548 -23.01 23.12 -15.76
CA VAL A 548 -22.22 21.91 -16.01
C VAL A 548 -21.05 21.84 -15.04
N ILE A 549 -20.98 20.76 -14.26
CA ILE A 549 -19.86 20.46 -13.37
C ILE A 549 -19.09 19.28 -13.94
N ALA A 550 -17.84 19.49 -14.35
CA ALA A 550 -17.03 18.46 -14.98
C ALA A 550 -15.80 18.09 -14.12
N GLU A 551 -15.71 16.83 -13.73
CA GLU A 551 -14.52 16.24 -13.11
C GLU A 551 -13.51 15.88 -14.20
N ILE A 552 -12.36 16.56 -14.19
CA ILE A 552 -11.26 16.34 -15.13
C ILE A 552 -10.09 15.71 -14.36
N PRO A 553 -9.70 14.44 -14.61
CA PRO A 553 -8.59 13.84 -13.91
C PRO A 553 -7.27 14.47 -14.35
N TRP A 554 -6.28 14.51 -13.46
CA TRP A 554 -5.02 15.22 -13.70
C TRP A 554 -4.24 14.72 -14.93
N ASN A 555 -4.40 13.44 -15.26
CA ASN A 555 -3.75 12.76 -16.38
C ASN A 555 -4.53 12.86 -17.72
N TYR A 556 -5.57 13.70 -17.80
CA TYR A 556 -6.23 13.98 -19.08
C TYR A 556 -5.27 14.76 -20.01
N PRO A 557 -4.91 14.24 -21.21
CA PRO A 557 -3.85 14.83 -22.04
C PRO A 557 -4.14 16.27 -22.47
N GLU A 558 -5.40 16.61 -22.65
CA GLU A 558 -5.86 17.91 -23.17
C GLU A 558 -6.42 18.81 -22.03
N ARG A 559 -6.11 18.47 -20.76
CA ARG A 559 -6.56 19.16 -19.53
C ARG A 559 -6.26 20.65 -19.55
N GLU A 560 -5.07 21.04 -19.98
CA GLU A 560 -4.63 22.44 -19.97
C GLU A 560 -5.44 23.29 -20.97
N THR A 561 -5.78 22.73 -22.13
CA THR A 561 -6.65 23.37 -23.13
C THR A 561 -8.06 23.61 -22.57
N LEU A 562 -8.64 22.63 -21.87
CA LEU A 562 -9.93 22.79 -21.17
C LEU A 562 -9.84 23.86 -20.06
N MET A 563 -8.79 23.80 -19.23
CA MET A 563 -8.59 24.73 -18.11
C MET A 563 -8.41 26.19 -18.51
N GLN A 564 -7.87 26.46 -19.71
CA GLN A 564 -7.74 27.82 -20.27
C GLN A 564 -9.06 28.37 -20.84
N ARG A 565 -10.00 27.50 -21.22
CA ARG A 565 -11.26 27.87 -21.89
C ARG A 565 -12.44 28.04 -20.92
N TYR A 566 -12.47 27.25 -19.85
CA TYR A 566 -13.59 27.19 -18.91
C TYR A 566 -13.16 27.53 -17.48
N ARG A 567 -14.11 27.74 -16.55
CA ARG A 567 -13.82 28.09 -15.15
C ARG A 567 -13.16 26.89 -14.45
N SER A 568 -11.85 26.91 -14.32
CA SER A 568 -11.06 25.83 -13.72
C SER A 568 -10.86 26.00 -12.21
N VAL A 569 -10.96 24.90 -11.48
CA VAL A 569 -10.90 24.85 -10.01
C VAL A 569 -9.97 23.73 -9.56
N ALA A 570 -8.95 24.07 -8.78
CA ALA A 570 -8.14 23.11 -8.04
C ALA A 570 -8.81 22.80 -6.70
N VAL A 571 -9.23 21.54 -6.51
CA VAL A 571 -9.74 21.06 -5.22
C VAL A 571 -8.56 20.59 -4.38
N VAL A 572 -8.32 21.29 -3.27
CA VAL A 572 -7.16 21.07 -2.39
C VAL A 572 -7.64 20.45 -1.08
N ASP A 573 -7.18 19.25 -0.76
CA ASP A 573 -7.35 18.70 0.60
C ASP A 573 -6.37 19.40 1.56
N CYS A 574 -6.76 19.58 2.82
CA CYS A 574 -5.95 20.30 3.82
C CYS A 574 -4.85 19.44 4.45
N ASP A 575 -4.54 18.29 3.84
CA ASP A 575 -3.46 17.39 4.22
C ASP A 575 -2.07 17.89 3.74
N TYR A 576 -1.04 17.59 4.53
CA TYR A 576 0.33 18.01 4.26
C TYR A 576 0.95 17.30 3.04
N HIS A 577 0.68 16.00 2.84
CA HIS A 577 1.17 15.26 1.69
C HIS A 577 0.44 15.67 0.40
N HIS A 578 -0.85 15.98 0.50
CA HIS A 578 -1.62 16.59 -0.58
C HIS A 578 -1.01 17.93 -1.01
N TRP A 579 -0.73 18.83 -0.06
CA TRP A 579 -0.10 20.13 -0.36
C TRP A 579 1.28 20.01 -1.02
N LEU A 580 2.14 19.10 -0.54
CA LEU A 580 3.46 18.86 -1.16
C LEU A 580 3.33 18.41 -2.63
N GLN A 581 2.45 17.45 -2.90
CA GLN A 581 2.25 16.91 -4.26
C GLN A 581 1.58 17.94 -5.18
N LEU A 582 0.66 18.77 -4.67
CA LEU A 582 0.11 19.91 -5.40
C LEU A 582 1.21 20.90 -5.79
N LYS A 583 2.09 21.26 -4.84
CA LYS A 583 3.21 22.18 -5.07
C LYS A 583 4.26 21.65 -6.06
N GLU A 584 4.43 20.33 -6.15
CA GLU A 584 5.30 19.68 -7.14
C GLU A 584 4.64 19.61 -8.53
N ALA A 585 3.36 19.23 -8.61
CA ALA A 585 2.62 19.13 -9.87
C ALA A 585 2.20 20.48 -10.47
N VAL A 586 2.09 21.54 -9.66
CA VAL A 586 1.56 22.86 -10.05
C VAL A 586 2.56 23.96 -9.70
N SER A 587 3.40 24.33 -10.68
CA SER A 587 4.31 25.47 -10.54
C SER A 587 3.61 26.83 -10.65
N ARG A 588 2.47 26.89 -11.34
CA ARG A 588 1.58 28.06 -11.50
C ARG A 588 0.14 27.60 -11.66
N TRP A 589 -0.82 28.39 -11.16
CA TRP A 589 -2.25 28.14 -11.30
C TRP A 589 -2.96 29.43 -11.72
N GLU A 590 -3.88 29.35 -12.69
CA GLU A 590 -4.61 30.50 -13.23
C GLU A 590 -6.13 30.47 -12.96
N GLY A 591 -6.63 29.36 -12.41
CA GLY A 591 -8.02 29.18 -12.00
C GLY A 591 -8.27 29.54 -10.54
N GLU A 592 -9.34 29.01 -9.96
CA GLU A 592 -9.67 29.13 -8.54
C GLU A 592 -9.06 27.98 -7.71
N PHE A 593 -8.87 28.20 -6.42
CA PHE A 593 -8.64 27.13 -5.43
C PHE A 593 -9.89 26.99 -4.56
N TRP A 594 -10.36 25.77 -4.34
CA TRP A 594 -11.36 25.46 -3.30
C TRP A 594 -10.73 24.53 -2.27
N LEU A 595 -10.87 24.85 -0.98
CA LEU A 595 -10.39 23.97 0.09
C LEU A 595 -11.47 22.93 0.39
N ASN A 596 -11.11 21.65 0.40
CA ASN A 596 -11.94 20.57 0.92
C ASN A 596 -11.46 20.13 2.30
N ARG A 597 -12.37 19.54 3.09
CA ARG A 597 -12.13 18.97 4.44
C ARG A 597 -11.46 19.94 5.42
N SER A 598 -11.58 21.26 5.21
CA SER A 598 -10.86 22.25 6.00
C SER A 598 -11.47 22.40 7.40
N THR A 599 -10.62 22.55 8.42
CA THR A 599 -11.02 23.12 9.71
C THR A 599 -10.67 24.62 9.72
N PRO A 600 -11.35 25.48 10.51
CA PRO A 600 -11.07 26.92 10.53
C PRO A 600 -9.59 27.27 10.81
N GLU A 601 -8.90 26.46 11.62
CA GLU A 601 -7.47 26.60 11.91
C GLU A 601 -6.55 26.22 10.73
N MET A 602 -6.96 25.28 9.88
CA MET A 602 -6.21 24.96 8.66
C MET A 602 -6.56 25.92 7.54
N THR A 603 -7.80 26.43 7.48
CA THR A 603 -8.24 27.44 6.51
C THR A 603 -7.32 28.67 6.54
N SER A 604 -6.97 29.19 7.72
CA SER A 604 -6.05 30.34 7.85
C SER A 604 -4.62 30.03 7.39
N LYS A 605 -4.09 28.84 7.71
CA LYS A 605 -2.76 28.38 7.28
C LYS A 605 -2.69 28.18 5.76
N MET A 606 -3.74 27.62 5.16
CA MET A 606 -3.86 27.42 3.71
C MET A 606 -3.98 28.75 2.96
N ILE A 607 -4.61 29.80 3.52
CA ILE A 607 -4.58 31.16 2.93
C ILE A 607 -3.13 31.65 2.82
N SER A 608 -2.33 31.52 3.87
CA SER A 608 -0.93 31.95 3.85
C SER A 608 -0.12 31.19 2.80
N LEU A 609 -0.27 29.86 2.74
CA LEU A 609 0.42 29.00 1.76
C LEU A 609 0.02 29.30 0.31
N LEU A 610 -1.27 29.53 0.02
CA LEU A 610 -1.74 29.92 -1.32
C LEU A 610 -1.26 31.32 -1.72
N LYS A 611 -1.20 32.27 -0.78
CA LYS A 611 -0.65 33.61 -1.02
C LYS A 611 0.86 33.57 -1.28
N GLU A 612 1.61 32.80 -0.52
CA GLU A 612 3.06 32.63 -0.71
C GLU A 612 3.40 31.97 -2.05
N GLN A 613 2.79 30.81 -2.32
CA GLN A 613 3.15 29.97 -3.47
C GLN A 613 2.53 30.44 -4.80
N TYR A 614 1.28 30.91 -4.78
CA TYR A 614 0.49 31.21 -5.99
C TYR A 614 0.02 32.66 -6.10
N LYS A 615 0.26 33.50 -5.08
CA LYS A 615 -0.23 34.89 -4.99
C LYS A 615 -1.75 35.01 -5.10
N GLN A 616 -2.46 33.97 -4.67
CA GLN A 616 -3.91 33.83 -4.73
C GLN A 616 -4.47 33.46 -3.35
N SER A 617 -5.79 33.39 -3.24
CA SER A 617 -6.50 32.82 -2.09
C SER A 617 -7.52 31.81 -2.61
N PHE A 618 -8.14 31.04 -1.72
CA PHE A 618 -9.29 30.22 -2.13
C PHE A 618 -10.51 31.09 -2.49
N ALA A 619 -11.41 30.52 -3.29
CA ALA A 619 -12.75 31.07 -3.53
C ALA A 619 -13.79 30.48 -2.58
N GLU A 620 -13.72 29.17 -2.28
CA GLU A 620 -14.67 28.44 -1.43
C GLU A 620 -13.97 27.51 -0.42
N VAL A 621 -14.68 27.18 0.66
CA VAL A 621 -14.23 26.23 1.71
C VAL A 621 -15.36 25.26 2.03
N TYR A 622 -15.08 23.96 1.85
CA TYR A 622 -15.94 22.88 2.29
C TYR A 622 -15.34 22.24 3.56
N PRO A 623 -16.10 22.17 4.68
CA PRO A 623 -15.60 21.61 5.93
C PRO A 623 -15.41 20.09 5.85
N TYR A 624 -14.76 19.50 6.83
CA TYR A 624 -14.84 18.05 7.02
C TYR A 624 -16.26 17.65 7.42
N PHE A 625 -16.85 16.70 6.69
CA PHE A 625 -18.19 16.19 6.92
C PHE A 625 -18.13 14.76 7.51
N PRO A 626 -18.37 14.54 8.81
CA PRO A 626 -18.29 13.21 9.43
C PRO A 626 -19.24 12.17 8.84
N ALA A 627 -20.34 12.60 8.21
CA ALA A 627 -21.30 11.73 7.54
C ALA A 627 -20.89 11.32 6.11
N ALA A 628 -19.84 11.91 5.53
CA ALA A 628 -19.43 11.68 4.13
C ALA A 628 -19.13 10.20 3.84
N ASP A 629 -18.35 9.53 4.70
CA ASP A 629 -17.97 8.13 4.51
C ASP A 629 -19.17 7.18 4.56
N TYR A 630 -20.15 7.48 5.42
CA TYR A 630 -21.40 6.72 5.56
C TYR A 630 -22.34 6.95 4.36
N CYS A 631 -22.47 8.20 3.90
CA CYS A 631 -23.17 8.58 2.68
C CYS A 631 -22.58 7.88 1.44
N LEU A 632 -21.24 7.89 1.31
CA LEU A 632 -20.53 7.21 0.23
C LEU A 632 -20.77 5.70 0.25
N TYR A 633 -20.65 5.06 1.42
CA TYR A 633 -20.92 3.62 1.58
C TYR A 633 -22.37 3.22 1.20
N GLN A 634 -23.33 4.13 1.38
CA GLN A 634 -24.72 3.91 0.96
C GLN A 634 -25.01 4.25 -0.51
N GLY A 635 -24.05 4.80 -1.25
CA GLY A 635 -24.29 5.39 -2.57
C GLY A 635 -25.36 6.49 -2.49
N ARG A 636 -25.32 7.31 -1.44
CA ARG A 636 -26.30 8.36 -1.16
C ARG A 636 -25.59 9.70 -0.97
N PRO A 637 -25.68 10.63 -1.92
CA PRO A 637 -25.09 11.96 -1.80
C PRO A 637 -25.48 12.67 -0.49
N LEU A 638 -24.48 13.25 0.18
CA LEU A 638 -24.59 14.06 1.39
C LEU A 638 -25.60 15.21 1.21
N ALA A 639 -25.62 15.82 0.02
CA ALA A 639 -26.54 16.88 -0.38
C ALA A 639 -28.03 16.51 -0.28
N LEU A 640 -28.40 15.22 -0.20
CA LEU A 640 -29.79 14.82 0.04
C LEU A 640 -30.25 15.18 1.47
N ASP A 641 -29.35 15.27 2.44
CA ASP A 641 -29.65 15.76 3.79
C ASP A 641 -29.85 17.30 3.76
N PRO A 642 -31.03 17.83 4.12
CA PRO A 642 -31.28 19.28 4.13
C PRO A 642 -30.33 20.07 5.03
N ALA A 643 -29.87 19.49 6.14
CA ALA A 643 -29.00 20.17 7.10
C ALA A 643 -27.55 20.32 6.61
N LEU A 644 -27.11 19.41 5.73
CA LEU A 644 -25.76 19.43 5.13
C LEU A 644 -25.76 20.08 3.74
N ARG A 645 -26.91 20.13 3.07
CA ARG A 645 -27.11 20.83 1.80
C ARG A 645 -26.86 22.33 1.90
N THR A 646 -27.19 22.97 3.04
CA THR A 646 -26.94 24.41 3.25
C THR A 646 -25.44 24.74 3.17
N SER A 647 -24.58 23.93 3.79
CA SER A 647 -23.12 24.02 3.71
C SER A 647 -22.52 23.66 2.33
N LEU A 648 -23.34 23.20 1.38
CA LEU A 648 -22.97 23.01 -0.03
C LEU A 648 -23.57 24.10 -0.94
N ASN A 649 -24.68 24.73 -0.50
CA ASN A 649 -25.44 25.76 -1.21
C ASN A 649 -25.04 27.20 -0.85
N VAL A 650 -23.81 27.42 -0.38
CA VAL A 650 -23.34 28.69 0.23
C VAL A 650 -23.60 29.93 -0.65
N ASN A 651 -23.64 29.78 -1.98
CA ASN A 651 -23.91 30.87 -2.93
C ASN A 651 -25.36 30.97 -3.47
N VAL A 652 -26.32 30.15 -2.99
CA VAL A 652 -27.71 30.18 -3.50
C VAL A 652 -28.60 31.18 -2.74
N GLN A 653 -28.41 31.34 -1.42
CA GLN A 653 -29.36 32.10 -0.58
C GLN A 653 -29.29 33.63 -0.78
N LEU A 654 -28.12 34.19 -1.10
CA LEU A 654 -27.92 35.65 -1.24
C LEU A 654 -28.74 36.30 -2.37
N ASN A 655 -29.26 35.52 -3.33
CA ASN A 655 -30.16 36.02 -4.38
C ASN A 655 -31.66 35.95 -3.99
N ARG A 656 -32.02 35.44 -2.80
CA ARG A 656 -33.43 35.13 -2.45
C ARG A 656 -34.03 36.01 -1.35
N GLU A 657 -33.22 36.71 -0.55
CA GLU A 657 -33.71 37.63 0.50
C GLU A 657 -34.38 38.91 -0.05
N GLY A 658 -34.43 39.08 -1.38
CA GLY A 658 -35.06 40.23 -2.03
C GLY A 658 -36.59 40.28 -2.02
N LYS A 659 -37.32 39.17 -1.74
CA LYS A 659 -38.80 39.14 -1.81
C LYS A 659 -39.49 38.21 -0.82
N SER A 660 -40.63 38.71 -0.31
CA SER A 660 -41.75 38.04 0.37
C SER A 660 -41.48 37.26 1.66
N ASN A 661 -41.88 37.86 2.78
CA ASN A 661 -42.33 37.12 3.96
C ASN A 661 -43.65 36.41 3.66
N GLU A 662 -43.71 35.09 3.84
CA GLU A 662 -44.95 34.37 4.19
C GLU A 662 -44.63 33.32 5.27
N PRO A 663 -45.48 33.16 6.31
CA PRO A 663 -45.23 32.23 7.39
C PRO A 663 -45.50 30.77 6.98
N ALA A 664 -44.71 29.83 7.51
CA ALA A 664 -44.85 28.42 7.20
C ALA A 664 -46.20 27.85 7.65
N GLN A 665 -46.93 27.22 6.73
CA GLN A 665 -48.06 26.35 7.06
C GLN A 665 -47.55 24.94 7.37
N THR A 666 -47.81 24.48 8.58
CA THR A 666 -47.66 23.07 8.98
C THR A 666 -48.72 22.23 8.26
N TYR A 667 -48.29 21.21 7.51
CA TYR A 667 -49.19 20.18 7.01
C TYR A 667 -49.52 19.18 8.12
N GLU A 668 -50.81 18.96 8.36
CA GLU A 668 -51.32 17.91 9.23
C GLU A 668 -51.18 16.53 8.56
N SER A 669 -50.97 15.49 9.36
CA SER A 669 -50.98 14.11 8.90
C SER A 669 -52.41 13.62 8.66
N VAL A 670 -52.70 13.08 7.47
CA VAL A 670 -54.00 12.48 7.14
C VAL A 670 -53.81 11.07 6.58
N SER A 671 -54.30 10.09 7.37
CA SER A 671 -54.60 8.67 7.07
C SER A 671 -53.61 7.89 6.18
#